data_AF-A0A6L8G3S3-F1
#
_entry.id   AF-A0A6L8G3S3-F1
#
_cell.length_a   1.000
_cell.length_b   1.000
_cell.length_c   1.000
_cell.angle_alpha   90.00
_cell.angle_beta   90.00
_cell.angle_gamma   90.00
#
_symmetry.space_group_name_H-M   'P 1'
#
loop_
_entity.id
_entity.type
_entity.pdbx_description
1 polymer ?
#
loop_
_entity_poly.entity_id
_entity_poly.type
_entity_poly.pdbx_seq_one_letter_code
_entity_poly.pdbx_strand_id
1 'polypeptide(L)'
;AAYSSAHNGNKGDATDPFDGVRFRRFAGDTNPAFSGHTGFGRNLPLGVAIDNIRPQGAAMVVDVVRQQRPGHIVGDATWTGRVDLDGDVVVTSGATLTIDAGAEIRFARGDAQATGFDPDRSELIVYGELKIGEGASFASSAPRTGPLDWSGIYLLDGQVVDPATVDIEHAHRGVVGFRLPPGRTQWLDEQAVYADLVVPAGSELHIGPSSVSFARFDLSRRGASPDFVELIVEGALTIKGMAGQRAQLTTDPGPENDGLWYGIHVLPGAQVEVQHAELTRTAFAFSGEIDEETGLRIADSVVRESGGNGLLLRLNGQAQVDRSEFTTIAGPAVLVAGSGQLALRNATIEGNGQEGILLYNASLEAIRVAVIDNGSLDPDDPRTGVRAIGGRGQRIEMWESQIEQNTGHGMDLEEWLGEVELHNSRLVATQGDGLRAGDAARLALAQVLVERNLRAGAEITGSLVEIWNSTFRAHVAAGLRLGPGTRGVIEMGSFIGGRGLELTGVESLEIRGSEFVRGAPAIQSVDSAPHIFGNRFADNAVAIRVEGPQVPTAIRGNTFANNTTAIENLSAEELNAQDNYWSGADSAAIAAQIEGAVAWVPFRTEEGASKAVALPADFALHPAYPNPFNAEVALSFDLPKEVSVALVFYDALGRPVRHLVDGPLAAGRYRFVWDGRDREGREVASGIYFYRLVADSFVAVGRLALVR
;
A
#
# COMPACT_ATOMS: atom_id res chain seq x y z
N ALA A 1 26.92 -42.69 31.07
CA ALA A 1 26.48 -43.58 29.98
C ALA A 1 25.47 -42.87 29.07
N ALA A 2 24.26 -42.52 29.53
CA ALA A 2 23.24 -41.84 28.70
C ALA A 2 23.70 -40.52 28.04
N TYR A 3 24.53 -39.73 28.72
CA TYR A 3 25.07 -38.48 28.17
C TYR A 3 26.02 -38.72 26.98
N SER A 4 26.85 -39.76 27.07
CA SER A 4 27.87 -40.11 26.07
C SER A 4 27.24 -40.71 24.80
N SER A 5 26.12 -41.43 24.92
CA SER A 5 25.42 -41.96 23.74
C SER A 5 24.61 -40.90 22.98
N ALA A 6 24.22 -39.79 23.63
CA ALA A 6 23.49 -38.69 22.98
C ALA A 6 24.40 -37.68 22.27
N HIS A 7 25.72 -37.70 22.52
CA HIS A 7 26.67 -36.70 22.02
C HIS A 7 27.93 -37.34 21.39
N ASN A 8 27.81 -38.55 20.81
CA ASN A 8 28.92 -39.30 20.20
C ASN A 8 30.19 -39.40 21.06
N GLY A 9 30.03 -39.51 22.38
CA GLY A 9 31.13 -39.57 23.33
C GLY A 9 31.78 -38.23 23.69
N ASN A 10 31.41 -37.12 23.06
CA ASN A 10 31.92 -35.79 23.37
C ASN A 10 31.03 -35.09 24.40
N LYS A 11 31.60 -34.57 25.49
CA LYS A 11 30.79 -33.91 26.53
C LYS A 11 30.56 -32.41 26.37
N GLY A 12 31.32 -31.74 25.50
CA GLY A 12 31.02 -30.37 25.08
C GLY A 12 31.02 -29.30 26.18
N ASP A 13 31.63 -29.53 27.35
CA ASP A 13 31.83 -28.49 28.35
C ASP A 13 33.31 -28.16 28.55
N ALA A 14 33.58 -27.00 29.16
CA ALA A 14 34.93 -26.47 29.39
C ALA A 14 35.69 -27.23 30.50
N THR A 15 35.17 -28.37 30.96
CA THR A 15 35.77 -29.20 32.00
C THR A 15 35.73 -30.68 31.62
N ASP A 16 36.85 -31.20 31.11
CA ASP A 16 37.27 -32.47 31.70
C ASP A 16 38.71 -32.40 32.21
N PRO A 17 38.90 -31.95 33.47
CA PRO A 17 40.14 -32.10 34.22
C PRO A 17 40.31 -33.48 34.90
N PHE A 18 39.48 -34.48 34.59
CA PHE A 18 39.39 -35.78 35.27
C PHE A 18 39.61 -37.02 34.39
N ASP A 19 39.73 -36.89 33.07
CA ASP A 19 40.18 -37.99 32.20
C ASP A 19 41.72 -38.14 32.16
N GLY A 20 42.45 -37.19 32.75
CA GLY A 20 43.91 -37.18 32.83
C GLY A 20 44.61 -36.66 31.57
N VAL A 21 43.88 -36.19 30.56
CA VAL A 21 44.43 -35.69 29.30
C VAL A 21 44.60 -34.16 29.38
N ARG A 22 45.85 -33.70 29.53
CA ARG A 22 46.18 -32.26 29.54
C ARG A 22 46.22 -31.72 28.11
N PHE A 23 45.18 -31.02 27.67
CA PHE A 23 45.23 -30.25 26.43
C PHE A 23 46.16 -29.04 26.62
N ARG A 24 47.37 -29.14 26.06
CA ARG A 24 48.33 -28.02 25.97
C ARG A 24 48.12 -27.17 24.71
N ARG A 25 47.16 -27.54 23.86
CA ARG A 25 46.90 -26.94 22.54
C ARG A 25 45.42 -27.08 22.19
N PHE A 26 44.84 -26.01 21.65
CA PHE A 26 43.53 -25.99 21.02
C PHE A 26 43.69 -25.42 19.60
N ALA A 27 43.54 -26.28 18.60
CA ALA A 27 43.69 -25.96 17.18
C ALA A 27 42.75 -26.84 16.33
N GLY A 28 42.47 -26.44 15.09
CA GLY A 28 41.48 -27.14 14.26
C GLY A 28 41.82 -28.57 13.84
N ASP A 29 43.09 -28.98 13.94
CA ASP A 29 43.56 -30.35 13.76
C ASP A 29 43.39 -31.23 15.01
N THR A 30 43.07 -30.63 16.17
CA THR A 30 42.93 -31.31 17.47
C THR A 30 41.50 -31.27 18.02
N ASN A 31 40.58 -30.57 17.34
CA ASN A 31 39.16 -30.51 17.67
C ASN A 31 38.32 -30.87 16.43
N PRO A 32 37.83 -32.11 16.28
CA PRO A 32 37.18 -32.60 15.06
C PRO A 32 35.79 -31.98 14.78
N ALA A 33 35.21 -31.21 15.71
CA ALA A 33 33.98 -30.43 15.43
C ALA A 33 34.27 -29.07 14.74
N PHE A 34 35.54 -28.79 14.39
CA PHE A 34 36.04 -27.46 14.03
C PHE A 34 36.59 -27.37 12.58
N SER A 35 35.95 -28.04 11.63
CA SER A 35 36.35 -28.01 10.22
C SER A 35 35.39 -27.20 9.36
N GLY A 36 35.91 -26.13 8.73
CA GLY A 36 35.36 -25.54 7.50
C GLY A 36 34.97 -24.07 7.59
N HIS A 37 35.30 -23.28 6.55
CA HIS A 37 34.58 -22.04 6.25
C HIS A 37 33.14 -22.43 5.89
N THR A 38 32.15 -21.83 6.54
CA THR A 38 30.73 -22.00 6.19
C THR A 38 30.16 -20.65 5.80
N GLY A 39 30.19 -20.34 4.50
CA GLY A 39 29.76 -19.05 3.96
C GLY A 39 30.40 -17.85 4.67
N PHE A 40 29.57 -16.97 5.24
CA PHE A 40 30.00 -15.77 5.99
C PHE A 40 30.38 -16.02 7.46
N GLY A 41 30.14 -17.23 7.98
CA GLY A 41 30.45 -17.58 9.35
C GLY A 41 31.95 -17.53 9.60
N ARG A 42 32.43 -16.52 10.33
CA ARG A 42 33.76 -16.55 10.99
C ARG A 42 33.74 -17.53 12.16
N ASN A 43 33.22 -18.74 11.99
CA ASN A 43 33.44 -19.83 12.92
C ASN A 43 34.87 -20.34 12.70
N LEU A 44 35.80 -19.44 13.07
CA LEU A 44 37.26 -19.46 13.09
C LEU A 44 37.91 -20.55 12.22
N PRO A 45 38.61 -20.11 11.16
CA PRO A 45 40.05 -20.15 11.31
C PRO A 45 40.70 -18.92 10.66
N LEU A 46 40.72 -17.79 11.35
CA LEU A 46 42.03 -17.15 11.43
C LEU A 46 42.87 -18.23 12.07
N GLY A 47 43.81 -18.86 11.37
CA GLY A 47 44.58 -19.94 11.96
C GLY A 47 45.17 -19.38 13.24
N VAL A 48 44.54 -19.67 14.36
CA VAL A 48 44.78 -19.11 15.68
C VAL A 48 44.68 -20.35 16.53
N ALA A 49 45.83 -20.90 16.85
CA ALA A 49 45.94 -21.95 17.84
C ALA A 49 46.07 -21.27 19.20
N ILE A 50 45.36 -21.79 20.17
CA ILE A 50 45.64 -21.49 21.56
C ILE A 50 46.64 -22.54 22.01
N ASP A 51 47.92 -22.17 21.99
CA ASP A 51 49.01 -23.05 22.37
C ASP A 51 49.45 -22.79 23.81
N ASN A 52 50.16 -23.78 24.35
CA ASN A 52 50.90 -23.67 25.60
C ASN A 52 50.03 -23.23 26.80
N ILE A 53 48.78 -23.72 26.83
CA ILE A 53 47.81 -23.46 27.90
C ILE A 53 48.43 -23.93 29.22
N ARG A 54 48.73 -22.97 30.11
CA ARG A 54 49.46 -23.24 31.36
C ARG A 54 49.01 -22.32 32.49
N PRO A 55 49.06 -22.80 33.75
CA PRO A 55 48.85 -21.94 34.90
C PRO A 55 50.03 -20.98 35.09
N GLN A 56 49.73 -19.71 35.39
CA GLN A 56 50.68 -18.70 35.85
C GLN A 56 50.09 -18.01 37.08
N GLY A 57 50.48 -18.49 38.27
CA GLY A 57 49.87 -18.06 39.52
C GLY A 57 48.43 -18.55 39.65
N ALA A 58 47.50 -17.65 39.94
CA ALA A 58 46.06 -17.95 40.03
C ALA A 58 45.32 -17.86 38.67
N ALA A 59 46.03 -17.50 37.59
CA ALA A 59 45.45 -17.36 36.26
C ALA A 59 45.92 -18.47 35.33
N MET A 60 45.12 -18.77 34.31
CA MET A 60 45.54 -19.54 33.15
C MET A 60 46.04 -18.57 32.08
N VAL A 61 47.22 -18.84 31.53
CA VAL A 61 47.79 -18.10 30.41
C VAL A 61 47.90 -18.99 29.20
N VAL A 62 47.74 -18.38 28.04
CA VAL A 62 47.74 -19.05 26.74
C VAL A 62 48.54 -18.25 25.74
N ASP A 63 49.16 -18.94 24.79
CA ASP A 63 49.82 -18.31 23.67
C ASP A 63 48.81 -18.30 22.49
N VAL A 64 48.45 -17.12 21.98
CA VAL A 64 47.55 -16.99 20.82
C VAL A 64 48.42 -16.94 19.57
N VAL A 65 48.52 -18.06 18.86
CA VAL A 65 49.48 -18.27 17.76
C VAL A 65 48.78 -18.27 16.41
N ARG A 66 49.20 -17.42 15.48
CA ARG A 66 48.63 -17.41 14.13
C ARG A 66 49.22 -18.54 13.26
N GLN A 67 48.47 -19.60 12.96
CA GLN A 67 48.84 -20.71 12.06
C GLN A 67 48.46 -20.39 10.59
N GLN A 68 49.34 -20.71 9.64
CA GLN A 68 48.95 -20.74 8.22
C GLN A 68 48.10 -21.99 7.95
N ARG A 69 46.95 -21.82 7.30
CA ARG A 69 46.16 -22.93 6.76
C ARG A 69 46.33 -22.97 5.24
N PRO A 70 46.46 -24.16 4.64
CA PRO A 70 46.32 -24.33 3.20
C PRO A 70 45.02 -23.68 2.72
N GLY A 71 45.06 -22.96 1.60
CA GLY A 71 43.92 -22.22 1.06
C GLY A 71 43.70 -20.82 1.64
N HIS A 72 44.30 -20.43 2.78
CA HIS A 72 44.08 -19.09 3.34
C HIS A 72 45.22 -18.10 3.01
N ILE A 73 44.88 -16.99 2.35
CA ILE A 73 45.76 -15.86 2.09
C ILE A 73 45.53 -14.81 3.19
N VAL A 74 46.43 -14.80 4.17
CA VAL A 74 46.35 -13.98 5.39
C VAL A 74 47.21 -12.70 5.37
N GLY A 75 47.94 -12.50 4.27
CA GLY A 75 48.76 -11.34 3.96
C GLY A 75 48.99 -11.27 2.45
N ASP A 76 49.65 -10.21 1.97
CA ASP A 76 49.80 -9.98 0.54
C ASP A 76 50.51 -11.16 -0.16
N ALA A 77 49.94 -11.57 -1.30
CA ALA A 77 50.44 -12.68 -2.10
C ALA A 77 50.36 -12.35 -3.59
N THR A 78 51.31 -12.87 -4.35
CA THR A 78 51.34 -12.77 -5.82
C THR A 78 51.38 -14.17 -6.43
N TRP A 79 50.43 -14.46 -7.31
CA TRP A 79 50.36 -15.69 -8.10
C TRP A 79 50.89 -15.42 -9.50
N THR A 80 51.81 -16.27 -9.95
CA THR A 80 52.52 -16.12 -11.24
C THR A 80 52.56 -17.45 -11.99
N GLY A 81 52.56 -17.42 -13.32
CA GLY A 81 52.61 -18.64 -14.12
C GLY A 81 51.35 -19.49 -13.90
N ARG A 82 51.51 -20.80 -13.72
CA ARG A 82 50.38 -21.73 -13.52
C ARG A 82 50.18 -22.06 -12.05
N VAL A 83 48.94 -21.92 -11.57
CA VAL A 83 48.52 -22.27 -10.21
C VAL A 83 47.34 -23.24 -10.29
N ASP A 84 47.50 -24.43 -9.71
CA ASP A 84 46.46 -25.45 -9.65
C ASP A 84 45.87 -25.53 -8.23
N LEU A 85 44.55 -25.51 -8.14
CA LEU A 85 43.77 -25.50 -6.90
C LEU A 85 42.86 -26.72 -6.86
N ASP A 86 42.78 -27.42 -5.73
CA ASP A 86 41.93 -28.59 -5.51
C ASP A 86 40.90 -28.43 -4.38
N GLY A 87 40.80 -27.21 -3.83
CA GLY A 87 39.80 -26.80 -2.86
C GLY A 87 39.74 -25.29 -2.73
N ASP A 88 39.01 -24.80 -1.74
CA ASP A 88 38.76 -23.37 -1.57
C ASP A 88 40.00 -22.55 -1.25
N VAL A 89 40.03 -21.33 -1.79
CA VAL A 89 41.00 -20.30 -1.45
C VAL A 89 40.28 -19.09 -0.85
N VAL A 90 40.70 -18.65 0.33
CA VAL A 90 40.14 -17.51 1.04
C VAL A 90 41.17 -16.39 1.14
N VAL A 91 40.93 -15.27 0.46
CA VAL A 91 41.67 -14.02 0.67
C VAL A 91 41.05 -13.28 1.84
N THR A 92 41.74 -13.23 2.97
CA THR A 92 41.19 -12.63 4.20
C THR A 92 41.20 -11.11 4.15
N SER A 93 40.33 -10.48 4.94
CA SER A 93 40.30 -9.01 5.10
C SER A 93 41.68 -8.46 5.49
N GLY A 94 42.13 -7.44 4.76
CA GLY A 94 43.46 -6.81 4.93
C GLY A 94 44.60 -7.47 4.14
N ALA A 95 44.35 -8.56 3.42
CA ALA A 95 45.32 -9.17 2.49
C ALA A 95 45.00 -8.81 1.04
N THR A 96 46.03 -8.66 0.22
CA THR A 96 45.90 -8.50 -1.24
C THR A 96 46.36 -9.76 -1.96
N LEU A 97 45.49 -10.36 -2.78
CA LEU A 97 45.93 -11.34 -3.78
C LEU A 97 46.13 -10.64 -5.13
N THR A 98 47.35 -10.68 -5.64
CA THR A 98 47.69 -10.20 -6.99
C THR A 98 47.89 -11.39 -7.92
N ILE A 99 47.17 -11.42 -9.03
CA ILE A 99 47.36 -12.39 -10.12
C ILE A 99 48.19 -11.67 -11.19
N ASP A 100 49.40 -12.15 -11.46
CA ASP A 100 50.27 -11.56 -12.48
C ASP A 100 49.65 -11.67 -13.88
N ALA A 101 50.05 -10.75 -14.76
CA ALA A 101 49.63 -10.77 -16.16
C ALA A 101 49.95 -12.12 -16.82
N GLY A 102 48.97 -12.70 -17.51
CA GLY A 102 49.10 -14.00 -18.18
C GLY A 102 49.16 -15.23 -17.25
N ALA A 103 48.91 -15.09 -15.95
CA ALA A 103 48.85 -16.24 -15.05
C ALA A 103 47.63 -17.13 -15.33
N GLU A 104 47.81 -18.46 -15.25
CA GLU A 104 46.79 -19.49 -15.45
C GLU A 104 46.38 -20.07 -14.10
N ILE A 105 45.19 -19.72 -13.60
CA ILE A 105 44.63 -20.26 -12.36
C ILE A 105 43.65 -21.38 -12.72
N ARG A 106 43.87 -22.60 -12.22
CA ARG A 106 43.04 -23.76 -12.59
C ARG A 106 42.46 -24.47 -11.38
N PHE A 107 41.17 -24.77 -11.43
CA PHE A 107 40.44 -25.43 -10.36
C PHE A 107 40.17 -26.89 -10.73
N ALA A 108 40.46 -27.82 -9.83
CA ALA A 108 40.08 -29.22 -9.97
C ALA A 108 38.57 -29.38 -9.92
N ARG A 109 38.08 -30.45 -10.54
CA ARG A 109 36.67 -30.82 -10.44
C ARG A 109 36.40 -31.39 -9.05
N GLY A 110 35.55 -30.69 -8.30
CA GLY A 110 35.19 -31.03 -6.92
C GLY A 110 35.75 -30.01 -5.91
N ASP A 111 35.53 -30.31 -4.63
CA ASP A 111 36.19 -29.63 -3.52
C ASP A 111 36.77 -30.69 -2.57
N ALA A 112 38.10 -30.72 -2.44
CA ALA A 112 38.78 -31.63 -1.53
C ALA A 112 38.55 -31.30 -0.05
N GLN A 113 38.14 -30.06 0.25
CA GLN A 113 37.90 -29.58 1.61
C GLN A 113 36.44 -29.76 2.03
N ALA A 114 35.51 -29.76 1.06
CA ALA A 114 34.06 -29.77 1.26
C ALA A 114 33.58 -28.63 2.17
N THR A 115 34.04 -27.41 1.87
CA THR A 115 33.82 -26.19 2.64
C THR A 115 33.25 -25.07 1.76
N GLY A 116 33.21 -23.83 2.26
CA GLY A 116 32.86 -22.67 1.46
C GLY A 116 31.36 -22.41 1.35
N PHE A 117 30.95 -21.79 0.25
CA PHE A 117 29.54 -21.57 -0.13
C PHE A 117 28.98 -22.75 -0.93
N ASP A 118 29.83 -23.52 -1.61
CA ASP A 118 29.52 -24.70 -2.41
C ASP A 118 30.43 -25.87 -2.00
N PRO A 119 29.97 -26.77 -1.10
CA PRO A 119 30.81 -27.85 -0.59
C PRO A 119 31.14 -28.93 -1.63
N ASP A 120 30.56 -28.85 -2.83
CA ASP A 120 30.83 -29.78 -3.91
C ASP A 120 31.88 -29.24 -4.90
N ARG A 121 32.22 -27.94 -4.84
CA ARG A 121 33.05 -27.26 -5.86
C ARG A 121 33.93 -26.16 -5.28
N SER A 122 35.21 -26.20 -5.66
CA SER A 122 36.22 -25.22 -5.22
C SER A 122 35.88 -23.76 -5.56
N GLU A 123 36.25 -22.85 -4.65
CA GLU A 123 35.95 -21.42 -4.72
C GLU A 123 37.17 -20.52 -4.51
N LEU A 124 37.16 -19.33 -5.13
CA LEU A 124 38.01 -18.21 -4.70
C LEU A 124 37.17 -17.19 -3.94
N ILE A 125 37.28 -17.17 -2.61
CA ILE A 125 36.50 -16.33 -1.70
C ILE A 125 37.33 -15.12 -1.27
N VAL A 126 36.88 -13.91 -1.59
CA VAL A 126 37.65 -12.68 -1.40
C VAL A 126 36.98 -11.75 -0.41
N TYR A 127 37.52 -11.69 0.80
CA TYR A 127 37.24 -10.67 1.82
C TYR A 127 38.24 -9.50 1.79
N GLY A 128 39.44 -9.72 1.23
CA GLY A 128 40.49 -8.72 1.09
C GLY A 128 40.45 -7.98 -0.25
N GLU A 129 41.61 -7.69 -0.83
CA GLU A 129 41.73 -7.16 -2.19
C GLU A 129 42.10 -8.26 -3.19
N LEU A 130 41.54 -8.19 -4.40
CA LEU A 130 41.94 -9.01 -5.55
C LEU A 130 42.38 -8.07 -6.68
N LYS A 131 43.60 -8.26 -7.19
CA LYS A 131 44.16 -7.52 -8.33
C LYS A 131 44.47 -8.52 -9.43
N ILE A 132 43.90 -8.33 -10.61
CA ILE A 132 44.06 -9.25 -11.74
C ILE A 132 44.84 -8.53 -12.84
N GLY A 133 45.99 -9.09 -13.23
CA GLY A 133 46.81 -8.60 -14.34
C GLY A 133 46.19 -8.97 -15.69
N GLU A 134 46.50 -8.16 -16.71
CA GLU A 134 46.01 -8.35 -18.08
C GLU A 134 46.30 -9.77 -18.61
N GLY A 135 45.28 -10.40 -19.21
CA GLY A 135 45.40 -11.73 -19.81
C GLY A 135 45.50 -12.90 -18.82
N ALA A 136 45.27 -12.66 -17.53
CA ALA A 136 45.11 -13.75 -16.57
C ALA A 136 43.82 -14.55 -16.84
N SER A 137 43.85 -15.85 -16.56
CA SER A 137 42.72 -16.77 -16.79
C SER A 137 42.39 -17.63 -15.58
N PHE A 138 41.12 -17.97 -15.44
CA PHE A 138 40.57 -18.86 -14.42
C PHE A 138 39.78 -19.97 -15.12
N ALA A 139 40.22 -21.22 -15.00
CA ALA A 139 39.66 -22.34 -15.76
C ALA A 139 39.58 -23.65 -14.96
N SER A 140 38.92 -24.65 -15.53
CA SER A 140 38.97 -26.02 -15.01
C SER A 140 40.31 -26.70 -15.33
N SER A 141 40.86 -27.46 -14.39
CA SER A 141 42.01 -28.35 -14.63
C SER A 141 41.60 -29.75 -15.14
N ALA A 142 40.30 -30.02 -15.27
CA ALA A 142 39.79 -31.34 -15.64
C ALA A 142 40.11 -31.70 -17.12
N PRO A 143 40.56 -32.94 -17.40
CA PRO A 143 40.93 -33.38 -18.76
C PRO A 143 39.73 -33.53 -19.71
N ARG A 144 38.50 -33.59 -19.18
CA ARG A 144 37.25 -33.41 -19.92
C ARG A 144 36.52 -32.25 -19.27
N THR A 145 36.56 -31.08 -19.91
CA THR A 145 35.90 -29.89 -19.40
C THR A 145 34.39 -29.99 -19.62
N GLY A 146 33.63 -29.79 -18.55
CA GLY A 146 32.19 -29.59 -18.60
C GLY A 146 31.85 -28.16 -18.14
N PRO A 147 30.65 -27.63 -18.43
CA PRO A 147 30.14 -26.56 -17.59
C PRO A 147 30.08 -27.08 -16.14
N LEU A 148 30.33 -26.21 -15.15
CA LEU A 148 30.16 -26.49 -13.71
C LEU A 148 31.34 -27.19 -12.98
N ASP A 149 32.56 -27.14 -13.50
CA ASP A 149 33.70 -27.87 -12.89
C ASP A 149 34.18 -27.25 -11.57
N TRP A 150 34.02 -25.93 -11.41
CA TRP A 150 34.32 -25.18 -10.19
C TRP A 150 33.24 -24.11 -9.93
N SER A 151 33.20 -23.56 -8.73
CA SER A 151 32.07 -22.75 -8.27
C SER A 151 32.12 -21.33 -8.86
N GLY A 152 33.20 -20.59 -8.58
CA GLY A 152 33.40 -19.22 -9.06
C GLY A 152 34.30 -18.39 -8.15
N ILE A 153 34.37 -17.09 -8.43
CA ILE A 153 35.05 -16.07 -7.64
C ILE A 153 33.99 -15.30 -6.84
N TYR A 154 34.09 -15.32 -5.51
CA TYR A 154 33.14 -14.71 -4.60
C TYR A 154 33.75 -13.43 -4.02
N LEU A 155 33.09 -12.29 -4.22
CA LEU A 155 33.52 -10.95 -3.81
C LEU A 155 32.61 -10.43 -2.69
N LEU A 156 33.15 -10.33 -1.48
CA LEU A 156 32.35 -10.24 -0.25
C LEU A 156 32.17 -8.79 0.24
N ASP A 157 33.01 -7.86 -0.23
CA ASP A 157 33.12 -6.50 0.34
C ASP A 157 33.41 -5.44 -0.73
N GLY A 158 32.65 -5.45 -1.83
CA GLY A 158 32.70 -4.39 -2.85
C GLY A 158 33.92 -4.42 -3.77
N GLN A 159 34.64 -5.55 -3.83
CA GLN A 159 35.73 -5.74 -4.78
C GLN A 159 35.21 -5.69 -6.23
N VAL A 160 36.06 -5.26 -7.16
CA VAL A 160 35.72 -5.17 -8.59
C VAL A 160 36.56 -6.18 -9.36
N VAL A 161 35.87 -6.99 -10.16
CA VAL A 161 36.46 -7.79 -11.23
C VAL A 161 35.76 -7.38 -12.52
N ASP A 162 36.51 -6.90 -13.51
CA ASP A 162 35.96 -6.61 -14.83
C ASP A 162 36.00 -7.88 -15.68
N PRO A 163 34.85 -8.54 -15.92
CA PRO A 163 34.80 -9.79 -16.67
C PRO A 163 35.26 -9.62 -18.12
N ALA A 164 35.34 -8.41 -18.68
CA ALA A 164 35.89 -8.18 -20.01
C ALA A 164 37.43 -8.27 -20.06
N THR A 165 38.08 -8.25 -18.89
CA THR A 165 39.55 -8.24 -18.77
C THR A 165 40.12 -9.56 -18.27
N VAL A 166 39.26 -10.51 -17.90
CA VAL A 166 39.63 -11.81 -17.34
C VAL A 166 38.87 -12.93 -18.02
N ASP A 167 39.58 -13.95 -18.47
CA ASP A 167 38.96 -15.14 -19.05
C ASP A 167 38.54 -16.08 -17.91
N ILE A 168 37.23 -16.21 -17.69
CA ILE A 168 36.65 -17.14 -16.71
C ILE A 168 35.91 -18.24 -17.47
N GLU A 169 36.46 -19.45 -17.43
CA GLU A 169 35.96 -20.60 -18.18
C GLU A 169 35.48 -21.71 -17.25
N HIS A 170 34.39 -22.38 -17.66
CA HIS A 170 33.86 -23.59 -17.00
C HIS A 170 33.46 -23.43 -15.52
N ALA A 171 33.37 -22.19 -15.03
CA ALA A 171 32.79 -21.86 -13.73
C ALA A 171 31.28 -22.12 -13.72
N HIS A 172 30.73 -22.50 -12.58
CA HIS A 172 29.28 -22.59 -12.39
C HIS A 172 28.63 -21.21 -12.34
N ARG A 173 29.22 -20.28 -11.57
CA ARG A 173 28.62 -18.97 -11.26
C ARG A 173 29.45 -17.78 -11.72
N GLY A 174 30.65 -18.01 -12.26
CA GLY A 174 31.54 -16.93 -12.70
C GLY A 174 32.00 -16.06 -11.52
N VAL A 175 31.57 -14.80 -11.48
CA VAL A 175 31.84 -13.85 -10.39
C VAL A 175 30.54 -13.59 -9.61
N VAL A 176 30.58 -13.80 -8.29
CA VAL A 176 29.45 -13.58 -7.38
C VAL A 176 29.79 -12.43 -6.43
N GLY A 177 29.07 -11.31 -6.54
CA GLY A 177 29.21 -10.18 -5.63
C GLY A 177 28.09 -10.14 -4.59
N PHE A 178 28.44 -9.93 -3.32
CA PHE A 178 27.45 -9.75 -2.24
C PHE A 178 27.25 -8.28 -1.86
N ARG A 179 28.18 -7.42 -2.27
CA ARG A 179 28.13 -5.99 -2.05
C ARG A 179 28.65 -5.29 -3.30
N LEU A 180 27.88 -4.35 -3.83
CA LEU A 180 28.30 -3.59 -5.01
C LEU A 180 29.52 -2.73 -4.71
N PRO A 181 30.39 -2.49 -5.71
CA PRO A 181 31.51 -1.59 -5.54
C PRO A 181 31.05 -0.12 -5.33
N PRO A 182 31.95 0.74 -4.83
CA PRO A 182 31.71 2.18 -4.77
C PRO A 182 31.37 2.77 -6.15
N GLY A 183 30.43 3.71 -6.18
CA GLY A 183 30.03 4.41 -7.41
C GLY A 183 28.83 3.74 -8.10
N ARG A 184 28.80 3.81 -9.44
CA ARG A 184 27.64 3.39 -10.24
C ARG A 184 27.88 2.04 -10.90
N THR A 185 27.01 1.07 -10.61
CA THR A 185 26.89 -0.20 -11.33
C THR A 185 25.70 -0.13 -12.29
N GLN A 186 25.89 -0.60 -13.52
CA GLN A 186 24.84 -0.61 -14.55
C GLN A 186 24.66 -2.01 -15.14
N TRP A 187 23.42 -2.49 -15.14
CA TRP A 187 23.02 -3.76 -15.72
C TRP A 187 22.12 -3.52 -16.93
N LEU A 188 22.65 -3.84 -18.11
CA LEU A 188 21.93 -3.71 -19.39
C LEU A 188 21.54 -5.06 -20.01
N ASP A 189 22.23 -6.12 -19.60
CA ASP A 189 21.99 -7.49 -20.03
C ASP A 189 21.36 -8.31 -18.90
N GLU A 190 21.08 -9.58 -19.18
CA GLU A 190 20.56 -10.51 -18.17
C GLU A 190 21.57 -10.68 -17.02
N GLN A 191 21.08 -10.70 -15.79
CA GLN A 191 21.89 -10.89 -14.58
C GLN A 191 21.36 -12.04 -13.76
N ALA A 192 22.27 -12.72 -13.05
CA ALA A 192 21.94 -13.75 -12.08
C ALA A 192 22.49 -13.38 -10.71
N VAL A 193 21.65 -13.40 -9.69
CA VAL A 193 21.99 -13.06 -8.31
C VAL A 193 21.80 -14.30 -7.45
N TYR A 194 22.88 -14.79 -6.86
CA TYR A 194 22.90 -16.10 -6.18
C TYR A 194 22.83 -16.02 -4.66
N ALA A 195 22.95 -14.82 -4.11
CA ALA A 195 22.96 -14.53 -2.69
C ALA A 195 22.57 -13.08 -2.46
N ASP A 196 22.34 -12.70 -1.21
CA ASP A 196 22.03 -11.32 -0.86
C ASP A 196 23.00 -10.33 -1.51
N LEU A 197 22.43 -9.38 -2.25
CA LEU A 197 23.16 -8.32 -2.90
C LEU A 197 22.86 -6.99 -2.23
N VAL A 198 23.88 -6.37 -1.65
CA VAL A 198 23.77 -5.05 -1.04
C VAL A 198 24.20 -3.97 -2.02
N VAL A 199 23.36 -2.95 -2.19
CA VAL A 199 23.70 -1.64 -2.78
C VAL A 199 24.13 -0.71 -1.63
N PRO A 200 25.43 -0.48 -1.40
CA PRO A 200 25.90 0.28 -0.24
C PRO A 200 25.46 1.74 -0.24
N ALA A 201 25.42 2.35 0.94
CA ALA A 201 25.31 3.79 1.06
C ALA A 201 26.41 4.50 0.23
N GLY A 202 26.02 5.47 -0.60
CA GLY A 202 26.91 6.17 -1.53
C GLY A 202 27.20 5.47 -2.86
N SER A 203 26.65 4.27 -3.09
CA SER A 203 26.68 3.58 -4.38
C SER A 203 25.30 3.57 -5.05
N GLU A 204 25.29 3.31 -6.36
CA GLU A 204 24.07 3.27 -7.16
C GLU A 204 24.01 2.02 -8.05
N LEU A 205 22.86 1.36 -8.10
CA LEU A 205 22.55 0.29 -9.06
C LEU A 205 21.52 0.77 -10.08
N HIS A 206 21.83 0.63 -11.37
CA HIS A 206 20.93 0.97 -12.48
C HIS A 206 20.60 -0.28 -13.29
N ILE A 207 19.34 -0.70 -13.28
CA ILE A 207 18.82 -1.85 -14.03
C ILE A 207 18.01 -1.34 -15.23
N GLY A 208 18.44 -1.70 -16.43
CA GLY A 208 17.76 -1.38 -17.68
C GLY A 208 16.62 -2.36 -18.02
N PRO A 209 16.13 -2.37 -19.28
CA PRO A 209 15.07 -3.25 -19.75
C PRO A 209 15.57 -4.70 -20.00
N SER A 210 16.15 -5.32 -18.97
CA SER A 210 16.69 -6.69 -18.97
C SER A 210 16.06 -7.56 -17.87
N SER A 211 16.47 -8.82 -17.79
CA SER A 211 16.04 -9.76 -16.76
C SER A 211 17.09 -9.89 -15.65
N VAL A 212 16.64 -9.96 -14.39
CA VAL A 212 17.45 -10.32 -13.24
C VAL A 212 16.82 -11.55 -12.60
N SER A 213 17.57 -12.64 -12.57
CA SER A 213 17.16 -13.90 -11.97
C SER A 213 17.82 -14.08 -10.61
N PHE A 214 17.01 -14.17 -9.57
CA PHE A 214 17.47 -14.44 -8.21
C PHE A 214 17.41 -15.94 -7.93
N ALA A 215 18.42 -16.50 -7.25
CA ALA A 215 18.41 -17.92 -6.88
C ALA A 215 17.32 -18.21 -5.82
N ARG A 216 16.75 -19.42 -5.89
CA ARG A 216 15.72 -19.89 -4.95
C ARG A 216 16.22 -20.07 -3.51
N PHE A 217 17.53 -20.27 -3.35
CA PHE A 217 18.15 -20.52 -2.06
C PHE A 217 19.22 -19.47 -1.85
N ASP A 218 19.14 -18.75 -0.74
CA ASP A 218 20.20 -17.84 -0.35
C ASP A 218 21.45 -18.62 0.04
N LEU A 219 22.53 -18.43 -0.73
CA LEU A 219 23.84 -19.00 -0.41
C LEU A 219 24.45 -18.38 0.83
N SER A 220 24.09 -17.13 1.16
CA SER A 220 24.62 -16.44 2.32
C SER A 220 24.07 -17.02 3.62
N ARG A 221 22.81 -17.48 3.60
CA ARG A 221 21.96 -17.81 4.74
C ARG A 221 21.93 -16.69 5.78
N ARG A 222 21.85 -15.44 5.32
CA ARG A 222 21.85 -14.22 6.15
C ARG A 222 20.72 -13.29 5.69
N GLY A 223 20.91 -11.99 5.82
CA GLY A 223 19.88 -11.01 5.46
C GLY A 223 18.69 -10.95 6.42
N ALA A 224 17.61 -10.38 5.92
CA ALA A 224 16.30 -10.34 6.56
C ALA A 224 15.65 -11.73 6.62
N SER A 225 16.02 -12.63 5.71
CA SER A 225 15.55 -14.00 5.56
C SER A 225 16.71 -14.92 5.16
N PRO A 226 17.08 -15.89 6.01
CA PRO A 226 18.18 -16.81 5.72
C PRO A 226 17.89 -17.81 4.60
N ASP A 227 16.68 -17.80 4.03
CA ASP A 227 16.25 -18.77 3.04
C ASP A 227 16.15 -18.17 1.62
N PHE A 228 15.92 -16.86 1.51
CA PHE A 228 15.60 -16.19 0.24
C PHE A 228 16.63 -15.13 -0.12
N VAL A 229 17.02 -15.08 -1.40
CA VAL A 229 17.95 -14.05 -1.88
C VAL A 229 17.32 -12.67 -1.86
N GLU A 230 18.05 -11.70 -1.31
CA GLU A 230 17.61 -10.31 -1.14
C GLU A 230 18.35 -9.33 -2.05
N LEU A 231 17.64 -8.30 -2.51
CA LEU A 231 18.25 -7.06 -3.00
C LEU A 231 18.13 -6.00 -1.91
N ILE A 232 19.20 -5.79 -1.13
CA ILE A 232 19.25 -4.87 0.00
C ILE A 232 19.75 -3.51 -0.49
N VAL A 233 18.99 -2.45 -0.25
CA VAL A 233 19.33 -1.10 -0.71
C VAL A 233 19.62 -0.18 0.47
N GLU A 234 20.89 0.17 0.66
CA GLU A 234 21.37 1.24 1.56
C GLU A 234 21.65 2.55 0.79
N GLY A 235 21.99 2.44 -0.51
CA GLY A 235 22.31 3.56 -1.41
C GLY A 235 21.15 3.92 -2.34
N ALA A 236 21.42 3.95 -3.65
CA ALA A 236 20.41 4.23 -4.66
C ALA A 236 20.14 3.05 -5.60
N LEU A 237 18.87 2.76 -5.86
CA LEU A 237 18.41 1.79 -6.85
C LEU A 237 17.54 2.49 -7.89
N THR A 238 17.90 2.36 -9.15
CA THR A 238 17.08 2.79 -10.29
C THR A 238 16.77 1.60 -11.18
N ILE A 239 15.49 1.26 -11.34
CA ILE A 239 15.02 0.27 -12.31
C ILE A 239 14.23 1.03 -13.38
N LYS A 240 14.71 1.00 -14.63
CA LYS A 240 14.10 1.71 -15.75
C LYS A 240 13.95 0.78 -16.95
N GLY A 241 12.79 0.14 -17.01
CA GLY A 241 12.32 -0.54 -18.21
C GLY A 241 11.73 0.44 -19.23
N MET A 242 11.08 -0.09 -20.26
CA MET A 242 10.35 0.67 -21.27
C MET A 242 8.92 0.15 -21.40
N ALA A 243 8.01 1.01 -21.89
CA ALA A 243 6.68 0.56 -22.28
C ALA A 243 6.79 -0.58 -23.33
N GLY A 244 6.23 -1.75 -23.01
CA GLY A 244 6.33 -2.95 -23.85
C GLY A 244 7.59 -3.80 -23.65
N GLN A 245 8.59 -3.32 -22.90
CA GLN A 245 9.79 -4.06 -22.53
C GLN A 245 10.17 -3.73 -21.08
N ARG A 246 9.44 -4.33 -20.15
CA ARG A 246 9.66 -4.13 -18.71
C ARG A 246 11.00 -4.75 -18.28
N ALA A 247 11.64 -4.16 -17.27
CA ALA A 247 12.69 -4.84 -16.52
C ALA A 247 12.06 -5.99 -15.73
N GLN A 248 12.58 -7.21 -15.84
CA GLN A 248 11.99 -8.41 -15.24
C GLN A 248 12.84 -8.86 -14.05
N LEU A 249 12.26 -8.92 -12.86
CA LEU A 249 12.94 -9.41 -11.65
C LEU A 249 12.16 -10.62 -11.12
N THR A 250 12.77 -11.80 -11.17
CA THR A 250 12.11 -13.07 -10.88
C THR A 250 13.06 -14.08 -10.26
N THR A 251 12.53 -15.21 -9.81
CA THR A 251 13.31 -16.43 -9.53
C THR A 251 12.86 -17.60 -10.41
N ASP A 252 13.67 -18.65 -10.45
CA ASP A 252 13.27 -19.96 -10.97
C ASP A 252 12.12 -20.53 -10.12
N PRO A 253 10.98 -20.95 -10.70
CA PRO A 253 9.89 -21.60 -9.96
C PRO A 253 10.30 -22.91 -9.27
N GLY A 254 11.33 -23.59 -9.77
CA GLY A 254 11.66 -24.94 -9.32
C GLY A 254 10.61 -25.99 -9.72
N PRO A 255 10.83 -27.27 -9.33
CA PRO A 255 9.99 -28.38 -9.75
C PRO A 255 8.60 -28.38 -9.11
N GLU A 256 8.45 -27.81 -7.91
CA GLU A 256 7.19 -27.72 -7.18
C GLU A 256 6.43 -26.41 -7.47
N ASN A 257 7.00 -25.55 -8.33
CA ASN A 257 6.44 -24.27 -8.75
C ASN A 257 6.24 -23.24 -7.63
N ASP A 258 6.95 -23.42 -6.52
CA ASP A 258 6.86 -22.66 -5.27
C ASP A 258 8.09 -21.79 -4.99
N GLY A 259 9.07 -21.78 -5.90
CA GLY A 259 10.28 -20.98 -5.76
C GLY A 259 9.98 -19.49 -5.62
N LEU A 260 10.53 -18.88 -4.58
CA LEU A 260 10.49 -17.45 -4.29
C LEU A 260 11.90 -16.89 -4.07
N TRP A 261 12.08 -15.61 -4.38
CA TRP A 261 13.17 -14.78 -3.85
C TRP A 261 12.58 -13.76 -2.89
N TYR A 262 13.40 -13.06 -2.09
CA TYR A 262 12.85 -12.21 -1.05
C TYR A 262 12.11 -11.02 -1.65
N GLY A 263 12.79 -10.27 -2.51
CA GLY A 263 12.34 -9.00 -3.08
C GLY A 263 13.33 -7.87 -2.81
N ILE A 264 12.87 -6.63 -2.93
CA ILE A 264 13.69 -5.42 -2.72
C ILE A 264 13.51 -4.95 -1.27
N HIS A 265 14.57 -5.00 -0.48
CA HIS A 265 14.59 -4.55 0.91
C HIS A 265 15.21 -3.15 1.01
N VAL A 266 14.40 -2.17 1.37
CA VAL A 266 14.76 -0.74 1.43
C VAL A 266 15.15 -0.36 2.86
N LEU A 267 16.37 0.14 3.05
CA LEU A 267 16.86 0.61 4.35
C LEU A 267 16.74 2.14 4.50
N PRO A 268 16.73 2.66 5.75
CA PRO A 268 16.75 4.10 6.04
C PRO A 268 17.78 4.89 5.22
N GLY A 269 17.37 6.02 4.65
CA GLY A 269 18.20 6.89 3.80
C GLY A 269 18.33 6.48 2.33
N ALA A 270 17.84 5.30 1.94
CA ALA A 270 17.96 4.80 0.57
C ALA A 270 17.09 5.58 -0.44
N GLN A 271 17.51 5.59 -1.71
CA GLN A 271 16.77 6.22 -2.81
C GLN A 271 16.38 5.17 -3.87
N VAL A 272 15.09 4.84 -3.96
CA VAL A 272 14.59 3.78 -4.84
C VAL A 272 13.58 4.35 -5.84
N GLU A 273 13.94 4.30 -7.13
CA GLU A 273 13.07 4.68 -8.25
C GLU A 273 12.86 3.45 -9.15
N VAL A 274 11.62 2.98 -9.23
CA VAL A 274 11.23 1.84 -10.08
C VAL A 274 10.21 2.30 -11.11
N GLN A 275 10.54 2.13 -12.39
CA GLN A 275 9.67 2.46 -13.50
C GLN A 275 9.68 1.36 -14.56
N HIS A 276 8.48 0.97 -15.03
CA HIS A 276 8.33 -0.09 -16.03
C HIS A 276 9.03 -1.39 -15.63
N ALA A 277 8.88 -1.80 -14.37
CA ALA A 277 9.36 -3.09 -13.89
C ALA A 277 8.21 -4.10 -13.80
N GLU A 278 8.58 -5.37 -13.78
CA GLU A 278 7.73 -6.47 -13.38
C GLU A 278 8.50 -7.33 -12.38
N LEU A 279 7.95 -7.43 -11.17
CA LEU A 279 8.48 -8.25 -10.09
C LEU A 279 7.55 -9.44 -9.91
N THR A 280 8.11 -10.64 -10.01
CA THR A 280 7.38 -11.89 -9.82
C THR A 280 8.06 -12.80 -8.81
N ARG A 281 7.26 -13.68 -8.19
CA ARG A 281 7.77 -14.74 -7.29
C ARG A 281 8.57 -14.20 -6.12
N THR A 282 8.09 -13.12 -5.54
CA THR A 282 8.70 -12.50 -4.37
C THR A 282 8.04 -13.02 -3.10
N ALA A 283 8.78 -13.19 -2.01
CA ALA A 283 8.19 -13.26 -0.68
C ALA A 283 7.53 -11.92 -0.34
N PHE A 284 8.26 -10.81 -0.54
CA PHE A 284 7.79 -9.44 -0.33
C PHE A 284 8.38 -8.54 -1.42
N ALA A 285 7.58 -8.10 -2.40
CA ALA A 285 8.16 -7.43 -3.57
C ALA A 285 8.95 -6.15 -3.21
N PHE A 286 8.40 -5.36 -2.30
CA PHE A 286 9.09 -4.27 -1.61
C PHE A 286 8.86 -4.37 -0.11
N SER A 287 9.93 -4.31 0.68
CA SER A 287 9.83 -4.25 2.13
C SER A 287 10.83 -3.27 2.74
N GLY A 288 10.59 -2.85 3.98
CA GLY A 288 11.57 -2.08 4.75
C GLY A 288 10.99 -0.86 5.46
N GLU A 289 11.90 0.03 5.87
CA GLU A 289 11.57 1.25 6.60
C GLU A 289 11.82 2.48 5.72
N ILE A 290 10.78 3.30 5.57
CA ILE A 290 10.82 4.55 4.82
C ILE A 290 10.76 5.69 5.83
N ASP A 291 11.92 6.24 6.20
CA ASP A 291 11.99 7.43 7.04
C ASP A 291 11.86 8.72 6.21
N GLU A 292 12.11 9.88 6.82
CA GLU A 292 12.00 11.18 6.13
C GLU A 292 13.08 11.40 5.05
N GLU A 293 14.18 10.63 5.10
CA GLU A 293 15.28 10.72 4.14
C GLU A 293 15.16 9.64 3.04
N THR A 294 14.47 8.54 3.30
CA THR A 294 14.22 7.46 2.33
C THR A 294 13.25 7.88 1.24
N GLY A 295 13.66 7.74 -0.03
CA GLY A 295 12.78 7.90 -1.19
C GLY A 295 12.35 6.54 -1.74
N LEU A 296 11.04 6.28 -1.84
CA LEU A 296 10.51 5.10 -2.55
C LEU A 296 9.43 5.54 -3.54
N ARG A 297 9.73 5.39 -4.83
CA ARG A 297 8.79 5.65 -5.92
C ARG A 297 8.68 4.46 -6.87
N ILE A 298 7.46 3.99 -7.06
CA ILE A 298 7.13 2.92 -7.99
C ILE A 298 6.15 3.48 -9.03
N ALA A 299 6.46 3.30 -10.31
CA ALA A 299 5.65 3.84 -11.40
C ALA A 299 5.50 2.84 -12.54
N ASP A 300 4.32 2.79 -13.16
CA ASP A 300 4.11 2.05 -14.40
C ASP A 300 4.56 0.57 -14.32
N SER A 301 4.45 -0.06 -13.14
CA SER A 301 5.06 -1.35 -12.80
C SER A 301 4.03 -2.41 -12.42
N VAL A 302 4.42 -3.67 -12.46
CA VAL A 302 3.57 -4.81 -12.09
C VAL A 302 4.24 -5.62 -10.99
N VAL A 303 3.49 -5.94 -9.95
CA VAL A 303 3.88 -6.88 -8.89
C VAL A 303 2.86 -8.01 -8.90
N ARG A 304 3.34 -9.25 -9.10
CA ARG A 304 2.45 -10.41 -9.10
C ARG A 304 3.11 -11.71 -8.65
N GLU A 305 2.30 -12.71 -8.36
CA GLU A 305 2.76 -14.04 -7.94
C GLU A 305 3.64 -13.96 -6.67
N SER A 306 3.29 -13.07 -5.73
CA SER A 306 4.03 -12.91 -4.48
C SER A 306 3.48 -13.82 -3.39
N GLY A 307 4.36 -14.51 -2.66
CA GLY A 307 3.98 -15.43 -1.57
C GLY A 307 3.57 -14.74 -0.26
N GLY A 308 4.03 -13.51 -0.04
CA GLY A 308 3.68 -12.67 1.11
C GLY A 308 2.94 -11.41 0.67
N ASN A 309 3.66 -10.29 0.54
CA ASN A 309 3.06 -8.99 0.23
C ASN A 309 3.63 -8.40 -1.07
N GLY A 310 2.88 -7.48 -1.67
CA GLY A 310 3.44 -6.59 -2.68
C GLY A 310 4.26 -5.49 -2.04
N LEU A 311 3.66 -4.78 -1.07
CA LEU A 311 4.33 -3.80 -0.23
C LEU A 311 4.24 -4.22 1.24
N LEU A 312 5.37 -4.28 1.94
CA LEU A 312 5.47 -4.50 3.39
C LEU A 312 6.33 -3.38 4.01
N LEU A 313 5.70 -2.23 4.29
CA LEU A 313 6.43 -1.01 4.62
C LEU A 313 6.14 -0.49 6.02
N ARG A 314 7.17 0.00 6.70
CA ARG A 314 7.05 0.88 7.87
C ARG A 314 7.36 2.32 7.46
N LEU A 315 6.34 3.18 7.42
CA LEU A 315 6.46 4.57 7.00
C LEU A 315 6.60 5.51 8.20
N ASN A 316 7.70 6.24 8.25
CA ASN A 316 7.84 7.48 9.01
C ASN A 316 7.99 8.70 8.07
N GLY A 317 8.30 8.48 6.78
CA GLY A 317 8.26 9.48 5.71
C GLY A 317 7.18 9.21 4.67
N GLN A 318 7.51 9.32 3.38
CA GLN A 318 6.56 9.18 2.28
C GLN A 318 6.98 8.14 1.25
N ALA A 319 6.03 7.35 0.77
CA ALA A 319 6.20 6.45 -0.36
C ALA A 319 5.13 6.71 -1.43
N GLN A 320 5.48 6.55 -2.70
CA GLN A 320 4.58 6.80 -3.83
C GLN A 320 4.49 5.60 -4.78
N VAL A 321 3.27 5.28 -5.19
CA VAL A 321 2.97 4.33 -6.25
C VAL A 321 2.05 4.96 -7.28
N ASP A 322 2.49 4.99 -8.54
CA ASP A 322 1.73 5.53 -9.67
C ASP A 322 1.49 4.45 -10.74
N ARG A 323 0.29 4.36 -11.31
CA ARG A 323 -0.01 3.56 -12.54
C ARG A 323 0.49 2.12 -12.48
N SER A 324 0.36 1.47 -11.34
CA SER A 324 0.96 0.16 -11.09
C SER A 324 -0.08 -0.86 -10.62
N GLU A 325 0.20 -2.14 -10.87
CA GLU A 325 -0.73 -3.24 -10.65
C GLU A 325 -0.16 -4.21 -9.60
N PHE A 326 -1.01 -4.61 -8.65
CA PHE A 326 -0.73 -5.60 -7.61
C PHE A 326 -1.75 -6.72 -7.68
N THR A 327 -1.34 -7.89 -8.14
CA THR A 327 -2.27 -9.00 -8.41
C THR A 327 -1.68 -10.36 -8.08
N THR A 328 -2.53 -11.32 -7.73
CA THR A 328 -2.09 -12.69 -7.39
C THR A 328 -1.03 -12.69 -6.27
N ILE A 329 -1.28 -11.92 -5.21
CA ILE A 329 -0.45 -11.87 -4.01
C ILE A 329 -1.16 -12.68 -2.93
N ALA A 330 -0.48 -13.64 -2.29
CA ALA A 330 -1.12 -14.55 -1.35
C ALA A 330 -1.52 -13.88 -0.02
N GLY A 331 -0.71 -12.95 0.48
CA GLY A 331 -1.02 -12.12 1.66
C GLY A 331 -1.70 -10.80 1.30
N PRO A 332 -1.68 -9.80 2.20
CA PRO A 332 -2.18 -8.48 1.90
C PRO A 332 -1.35 -7.84 0.79
N ALA A 333 -1.97 -7.30 -0.25
CA ALA A 333 -1.22 -6.75 -1.38
C ALA A 333 -0.39 -5.53 -0.95
N VAL A 334 -1.00 -4.63 -0.18
CA VAL A 334 -0.34 -3.46 0.41
C VAL A 334 -0.51 -3.50 1.92
N LEU A 335 0.58 -3.75 2.65
CA LEU A 335 0.64 -3.66 4.11
C LEU A 335 1.55 -2.51 4.50
N VAL A 336 0.98 -1.51 5.17
CA VAL A 336 1.70 -0.32 5.60
C VAL A 336 1.44 -0.05 7.08
N ALA A 337 2.52 0.13 7.83
CA ALA A 337 2.48 0.54 9.22
C ALA A 337 3.25 1.85 9.43
N GLY A 338 3.04 2.55 10.55
CA GLY A 338 3.86 3.69 10.96
C GLY A 338 3.04 4.97 11.08
N SER A 339 3.67 6.14 10.88
CA SER A 339 3.03 7.45 11.03
C SER A 339 3.21 8.38 9.82
N GLY A 340 3.89 7.89 8.78
CA GLY A 340 4.05 8.56 7.50
C GLY A 340 2.86 8.35 6.55
N GLN A 341 3.07 8.63 5.27
CA GLN A 341 2.01 8.62 4.25
C GLN A 341 2.37 7.75 3.04
N LEU A 342 1.43 6.91 2.61
CA LEU A 342 1.46 6.26 1.29
C LEU A 342 0.57 7.04 0.31
N ALA A 343 1.11 7.41 -0.84
CA ALA A 343 0.36 7.96 -1.97
C ALA A 343 0.18 6.89 -3.07
N LEU A 344 -1.06 6.51 -3.34
CA LEU A 344 -1.45 5.57 -4.40
C LEU A 344 -2.24 6.31 -5.48
N ARG A 345 -1.78 6.27 -6.73
CA ARG A 345 -2.43 6.98 -7.84
C ARG A 345 -2.56 6.08 -9.06
N ASN A 346 -3.76 5.95 -9.62
CA ASN A 346 -4.00 5.12 -10.81
C ASN A 346 -3.57 3.65 -10.62
N ALA A 347 -3.65 3.13 -9.41
CA ALA A 347 -3.19 1.79 -9.09
C ALA A 347 -4.36 0.80 -9.09
N THR A 348 -4.07 -0.44 -9.47
CA THR A 348 -5.01 -1.57 -9.40
C THR A 348 -4.48 -2.60 -8.41
N ILE A 349 -5.33 -2.99 -7.46
CA ILE A 349 -5.07 -3.99 -6.43
C ILE A 349 -6.17 -5.04 -6.54
N GLU A 350 -5.88 -6.13 -7.25
CA GLU A 350 -6.91 -7.05 -7.73
C GLU A 350 -6.55 -8.53 -7.55
N GLY A 351 -7.52 -9.32 -7.08
CA GLY A 351 -7.41 -10.77 -7.07
C GLY A 351 -6.40 -11.30 -6.06
N ASN A 352 -6.18 -10.60 -4.94
CA ASN A 352 -5.22 -10.99 -3.93
C ASN A 352 -5.86 -11.88 -2.85
N GLY A 353 -5.03 -12.69 -2.20
CA GLY A 353 -5.45 -13.72 -1.26
C GLY A 353 -6.00 -13.16 0.05
N GLN A 354 -5.47 -12.03 0.54
CA GLN A 354 -5.97 -11.37 1.75
C GLN A 354 -6.47 -9.95 1.47
N GLU A 355 -6.32 -9.00 2.40
CA GLU A 355 -6.74 -7.62 2.20
C GLU A 355 -6.05 -6.98 0.98
N GLY A 356 -6.77 -6.12 0.25
CA GLY A 356 -6.14 -5.31 -0.78
C GLY A 356 -5.18 -4.30 -0.16
N ILE A 357 -5.68 -3.52 0.80
CA ILE A 357 -4.88 -2.55 1.57
C ILE A 357 -5.10 -2.79 3.06
N LEU A 358 -4.01 -2.98 3.80
CA LEU A 358 -3.99 -3.11 5.25
C LEU A 358 -3.10 -2.01 5.87
N LEU A 359 -3.71 -1.12 6.64
CA LEU A 359 -3.05 0.03 7.27
C LEU A 359 -2.99 -0.11 8.79
N TYR A 360 -1.83 0.17 9.37
CA TYR A 360 -1.62 0.33 10.81
C TYR A 360 -1.05 1.71 11.11
N ASN A 361 -1.89 2.63 11.59
CA ASN A 361 -1.53 4.02 11.92
C ASN A 361 -0.97 4.89 10.78
N ALA A 362 -0.74 4.39 9.57
CA ALA A 362 -0.20 5.19 8.47
C ALA A 362 -1.32 5.97 7.75
N SER A 363 -0.99 7.17 7.26
CA SER A 363 -1.89 7.93 6.37
C SER A 363 -1.90 7.35 4.95
N LEU A 364 -3.04 7.48 4.28
CA LEU A 364 -3.23 7.04 2.89
C LEU A 364 -3.84 8.16 2.05
N GLU A 365 -3.20 8.51 0.95
CA GLU A 365 -3.82 9.25 -0.16
C GLU A 365 -4.03 8.27 -1.33
N ALA A 366 -5.27 8.02 -1.72
CA ALA A 366 -5.63 7.16 -2.85
C ALA A 366 -6.41 7.96 -3.90
N ILE A 367 -5.91 8.05 -5.13
CA ILE A 367 -6.56 8.76 -6.22
C ILE A 367 -6.70 7.82 -7.42
N ARG A 368 -7.94 7.56 -7.86
CA ARG A 368 -8.24 6.61 -8.93
C ARG A 368 -7.62 5.24 -8.68
N VAL A 369 -7.84 4.70 -7.47
CA VAL A 369 -7.36 3.38 -7.06
C VAL A 369 -8.50 2.38 -7.16
N ALA A 370 -8.24 1.22 -7.74
CA ALA A 370 -9.16 0.09 -7.82
C ALA A 370 -8.72 -1.01 -6.86
N VAL A 371 -9.58 -1.38 -5.90
CA VAL A 371 -9.38 -2.46 -4.92
C VAL A 371 -10.49 -3.48 -5.11
N ILE A 372 -10.22 -4.49 -5.95
CA ILE A 372 -11.25 -5.36 -6.54
C ILE A 372 -10.97 -6.83 -6.23
N ASP A 373 -11.99 -7.59 -5.87
CA ASP A 373 -11.92 -9.07 -5.79
C ASP A 373 -10.78 -9.60 -4.90
N ASN A 374 -10.51 -8.92 -3.78
CA ASN A 374 -9.51 -9.37 -2.80
C ASN A 374 -10.14 -10.26 -1.72
N GLY A 375 -9.31 -11.11 -1.12
CA GLY A 375 -9.69 -12.06 -0.08
C GLY A 375 -10.00 -13.46 -0.59
N SER A 376 -9.32 -13.90 -1.65
CA SER A 376 -9.58 -15.18 -2.33
C SER A 376 -8.89 -16.39 -1.70
N LEU A 377 -8.03 -16.21 -0.68
CA LEU A 377 -7.20 -17.28 -0.12
C LEU A 377 -8.01 -18.33 0.64
N ASP A 378 -8.92 -17.90 1.50
CA ASP A 378 -9.71 -18.77 2.36
C ASP A 378 -11.18 -18.32 2.34
N PRO A 379 -12.10 -19.11 1.76
CA PRO A 379 -13.52 -18.76 1.69
C PRO A 379 -14.20 -18.74 3.07
N ASP A 380 -13.63 -19.41 4.08
CA ASP A 380 -14.15 -19.42 5.45
C ASP A 380 -13.61 -18.22 6.27
N ASP A 381 -12.64 -17.49 5.74
CA ASP A 381 -12.03 -16.31 6.37
C ASP A 381 -12.05 -15.09 5.42
N PRO A 382 -13.22 -14.46 5.21
CA PRO A 382 -13.39 -13.37 4.27
C PRO A 382 -12.55 -12.14 4.63
N ARG A 383 -12.02 -11.44 3.61
CA ARG A 383 -11.08 -10.33 3.81
C ARG A 383 -11.58 -9.03 3.21
N THR A 384 -11.31 -7.95 3.93
CA THR A 384 -11.76 -6.59 3.59
C THR A 384 -10.91 -6.02 2.45
N GLY A 385 -11.52 -5.24 1.56
CA GLY A 385 -10.79 -4.51 0.52
C GLY A 385 -9.76 -3.55 1.12
N VAL A 386 -10.23 -2.59 1.93
CA VAL A 386 -9.39 -1.64 2.68
C VAL A 386 -9.63 -1.77 4.18
N ARG A 387 -8.65 -2.28 4.92
CA ARG A 387 -8.69 -2.37 6.38
C ARG A 387 -7.71 -1.39 7.00
N ALA A 388 -8.16 -0.59 7.96
CA ALA A 388 -7.31 0.37 8.65
C ALA A 388 -7.51 0.34 10.15
N ILE A 389 -6.40 0.34 10.89
CA ILE A 389 -6.37 0.15 12.34
C ILE A 389 -5.62 1.31 13.02
N GLY A 390 -6.20 1.89 14.07
CA GLY A 390 -5.58 2.91 14.93
C GLY A 390 -5.70 4.34 14.40
N GLY A 391 -4.68 4.88 13.72
CA GLY A 391 -4.81 6.11 12.92
C GLY A 391 -5.05 7.43 13.68
N ARG A 392 -4.81 7.50 14.98
CA ARG A 392 -4.98 8.77 15.71
C ARG A 392 -4.07 9.86 15.13
N GLY A 393 -4.67 10.97 14.69
CA GLY A 393 -3.97 12.10 14.06
C GLY A 393 -3.54 11.85 12.61
N GLN A 394 -4.07 10.80 11.99
CA GLN A 394 -3.74 10.36 10.64
C GLN A 394 -4.97 10.51 9.74
N ARG A 395 -4.75 10.47 8.43
CA ARG A 395 -5.82 10.70 7.45
C ARG A 395 -5.84 9.64 6.36
N ILE A 396 -7.04 9.21 6.02
CA ILE A 396 -7.32 8.42 4.81
C ILE A 396 -8.13 9.30 3.86
N GLU A 397 -7.60 9.54 2.67
CA GLU A 397 -8.27 10.26 1.60
C GLU A 397 -8.39 9.36 0.39
N MET A 398 -9.61 9.17 -0.13
CA MET A 398 -9.82 8.44 -1.36
C MET A 398 -10.68 9.24 -2.34
N TRP A 399 -10.15 9.41 -3.55
CA TRP A 399 -10.77 10.18 -4.62
C TRP A 399 -10.96 9.29 -5.85
N GLU A 400 -12.14 9.33 -6.46
CA GLU A 400 -12.44 8.63 -7.71
C GLU A 400 -12.09 7.13 -7.68
N SER A 401 -12.20 6.51 -6.50
CA SER A 401 -11.68 5.16 -6.24
C SER A 401 -12.81 4.12 -6.17
N GLN A 402 -12.47 2.88 -6.48
CA GLN A 402 -13.40 1.76 -6.59
C GLN A 402 -12.99 0.69 -5.60
N ILE A 403 -13.87 0.34 -4.67
CA ILE A 403 -13.68 -0.78 -3.74
C ILE A 403 -14.85 -1.73 -3.96
N GLU A 404 -14.60 -2.80 -4.71
CA GLU A 404 -15.68 -3.62 -5.24
C GLU A 404 -15.39 -5.13 -5.09
N GLN A 405 -16.44 -5.91 -4.88
CA GLN A 405 -16.40 -7.39 -4.96
C GLN A 405 -15.47 -8.11 -3.97
N ASN A 406 -14.91 -7.41 -2.97
CA ASN A 406 -14.08 -8.04 -1.95
C ASN A 406 -14.88 -9.03 -1.08
N THR A 407 -14.23 -10.10 -0.63
CA THR A 407 -14.91 -11.22 0.05
C THR A 407 -15.40 -10.87 1.44
N GLY A 408 -14.81 -9.87 2.10
CA GLY A 408 -15.26 -9.29 3.36
C GLY A 408 -15.99 -7.97 3.18
N HIS A 409 -15.61 -6.97 3.99
CA HIS A 409 -16.15 -5.62 3.87
C HIS A 409 -15.52 -4.86 2.69
N GLY A 410 -16.16 -3.78 2.24
CA GLY A 410 -15.49 -2.84 1.34
C GLY A 410 -14.35 -2.15 2.08
N MET A 411 -14.71 -1.42 3.13
CA MET A 411 -13.79 -0.73 4.01
C MET A 411 -14.13 -1.00 5.48
N ASP A 412 -13.13 -1.36 6.29
CA ASP A 412 -13.28 -1.62 7.71
C ASP A 412 -12.27 -0.79 8.51
N LEU A 413 -12.79 0.18 9.26
CA LEU A 413 -12.05 1.15 10.06
C LEU A 413 -12.12 0.76 11.53
N GLU A 414 -11.24 -0.18 11.91
CA GLU A 414 -11.21 -0.79 13.23
C GLU A 414 -10.40 0.09 14.19
N GLU A 415 -11.07 0.73 15.15
CA GLU A 415 -10.45 1.70 16.05
C GLU A 415 -9.68 2.79 15.30
N TRP A 416 -10.12 3.15 14.10
CA TRP A 416 -9.52 4.24 13.33
C TRP A 416 -9.97 5.59 13.90
N LEU A 417 -9.15 6.19 14.75
CA LEU A 417 -9.37 7.47 15.43
C LEU A 417 -8.94 8.69 14.60
N GLY A 418 -8.63 8.48 13.31
CA GLY A 418 -8.20 9.51 12.37
C GLY A 418 -9.35 10.16 11.60
N GLU A 419 -8.99 10.99 10.63
CA GLU A 419 -9.93 11.55 9.66
C GLU A 419 -10.04 10.64 8.44
N VAL A 420 -11.24 10.51 7.87
CA VAL A 420 -11.50 9.74 6.65
C VAL A 420 -12.36 10.55 5.71
N GLU A 421 -11.92 10.65 4.46
CA GLU A 421 -12.67 11.30 3.40
C GLU A 421 -12.74 10.44 2.14
N LEU A 422 -13.97 10.20 1.67
CA LEU A 422 -14.23 9.53 0.40
C LEU A 422 -14.96 10.49 -0.54
N HIS A 423 -14.41 10.69 -1.73
CA HIS A 423 -14.93 11.61 -2.74
C HIS A 423 -15.10 10.90 -4.08
N ASN A 424 -16.26 11.03 -4.71
CA ASN A 424 -16.56 10.46 -6.03
C ASN A 424 -16.22 8.95 -6.13
N SER A 425 -16.36 8.23 -5.03
CA SER A 425 -15.86 6.86 -4.87
C SER A 425 -16.99 5.85 -4.73
N ARG A 426 -16.66 4.57 -4.88
CA ARG A 426 -17.64 3.48 -4.95
C ARG A 426 -17.29 2.37 -3.96
N LEU A 427 -18.30 1.92 -3.20
CA LEU A 427 -18.23 0.79 -2.27
C LEU A 427 -19.32 -0.21 -2.67
N VAL A 428 -18.98 -1.18 -3.54
CA VAL A 428 -19.98 -1.93 -4.31
C VAL A 428 -19.80 -3.45 -4.23
N ALA A 429 -20.92 -4.16 -4.10
CA ALA A 429 -21.00 -5.62 -4.24
C ALA A 429 -20.08 -6.43 -3.31
N THR A 430 -19.87 -5.95 -2.08
CA THR A 430 -19.08 -6.66 -1.07
C THR A 430 -19.93 -7.71 -0.35
N GLN A 431 -19.31 -8.80 0.12
CA GLN A 431 -20.08 -9.82 0.87
C GLN A 431 -20.37 -9.39 2.32
N GLY A 432 -19.57 -8.49 2.88
CA GLY A 432 -19.84 -7.79 4.14
C GLY A 432 -20.59 -6.49 3.93
N ASP A 433 -20.49 -5.61 4.92
CA ASP A 433 -20.89 -4.20 4.82
C ASP A 433 -19.98 -3.43 3.84
N GLY A 434 -20.51 -2.38 3.21
CA GLY A 434 -19.69 -1.52 2.34
C GLY A 434 -18.66 -0.71 3.12
N LEU A 435 -19.06 -0.12 4.26
CA LEU A 435 -18.18 0.61 5.17
C LEU A 435 -18.53 0.29 6.63
N ARG A 436 -17.52 0.04 7.46
CA ARG A 436 -17.65 0.02 8.92
C ARG A 436 -16.70 1.03 9.54
N ALA A 437 -17.19 1.83 10.47
CA ALA A 437 -16.38 2.82 11.18
C ALA A 437 -16.85 3.04 12.62
N GLY A 438 -15.90 3.08 13.55
CA GLY A 438 -16.16 3.42 14.95
C GLY A 438 -15.17 4.48 15.42
N ASP A 439 -15.69 5.50 16.11
CA ASP A 439 -14.90 6.52 16.83
C ASP A 439 -13.90 7.31 15.95
N ALA A 440 -14.15 7.38 14.64
CA ALA A 440 -13.37 8.22 13.74
C ALA A 440 -13.55 9.69 14.09
N ALA A 441 -12.45 10.45 14.06
CA ALA A 441 -12.45 11.86 14.41
C ALA A 441 -13.40 12.67 13.50
N ARG A 442 -13.41 12.32 12.21
CA ARG A 442 -14.31 12.84 11.18
C ARG A 442 -14.42 11.84 10.04
N LEU A 443 -15.63 11.59 9.56
CA LEU A 443 -15.91 10.73 8.42
C LEU A 443 -16.76 11.49 7.40
N ALA A 444 -16.15 11.86 6.28
CA ALA A 444 -16.80 12.59 5.20
C ALA A 444 -17.02 11.70 3.98
N LEU A 445 -18.26 11.62 3.49
CA LEU A 445 -18.65 10.90 2.28
C LEU A 445 -19.28 11.89 1.30
N ALA A 446 -18.56 12.25 0.24
CA ALA A 446 -19.03 13.19 -0.77
C ALA A 446 -19.15 12.49 -2.13
N GLN A 447 -20.36 12.44 -2.69
CA GLN A 447 -20.62 11.81 -3.99
C GLN A 447 -20.22 10.32 -4.02
N VAL A 448 -20.45 9.61 -2.90
CA VAL A 448 -20.10 8.20 -2.77
C VAL A 448 -21.29 7.34 -3.19
N LEU A 449 -21.03 6.34 -4.02
CA LEU A 449 -22.00 5.29 -4.35
C LEU A 449 -21.74 4.05 -3.49
N VAL A 450 -22.70 3.73 -2.63
CA VAL A 450 -22.70 2.51 -1.81
C VAL A 450 -23.83 1.64 -2.33
N GLU A 451 -23.49 0.46 -2.88
CA GLU A 451 -24.48 -0.33 -3.62
C GLU A 451 -24.26 -1.84 -3.50
N ARG A 452 -25.35 -2.62 -3.41
CA ARG A 452 -25.35 -4.09 -3.59
C ARG A 452 -24.50 -4.90 -2.59
N ASN A 453 -24.22 -4.33 -1.43
CA ASN A 453 -23.52 -5.05 -0.36
C ASN A 453 -24.46 -6.06 0.32
N LEU A 454 -23.97 -7.26 0.65
CA LEU A 454 -24.79 -8.35 1.21
C LEU A 454 -25.15 -8.16 2.69
N ARG A 455 -24.58 -7.14 3.35
CA ARG A 455 -25.03 -6.65 4.66
C ARG A 455 -25.53 -5.21 4.56
N ALA A 456 -25.13 -4.30 5.46
CA ALA A 456 -25.49 -2.89 5.39
C ALA A 456 -24.66 -2.17 4.32
N GLY A 457 -25.15 -1.03 3.84
CA GLY A 457 -24.34 -0.15 3.01
C GLY A 457 -23.18 0.43 3.84
N ALA A 458 -23.49 1.05 4.97
CA ALA A 458 -22.49 1.49 5.95
C ALA A 458 -23.01 1.38 7.40
N GLU A 459 -22.10 1.11 8.34
CA GLU A 459 -22.36 1.08 9.78
C GLU A 459 -21.34 1.96 10.52
N ILE A 460 -21.83 3.00 11.22
CA ILE A 460 -21.01 4.04 11.83
C ILE A 460 -21.42 4.31 13.27
N THR A 461 -20.46 4.32 14.19
CA THR A 461 -20.65 4.70 15.61
C THR A 461 -19.62 5.75 16.06
N GLY A 462 -19.95 6.53 17.09
CA GLY A 462 -18.99 7.40 17.79
C GLY A 462 -18.34 8.52 16.96
N SER A 463 -18.77 8.73 15.71
CA SER A 463 -18.04 9.54 14.73
C SER A 463 -18.75 10.85 14.39
N LEU A 464 -18.00 11.91 14.07
CA LEU A 464 -18.54 13.08 13.39
C LEU A 464 -18.73 12.76 11.90
N VAL A 465 -19.97 12.73 11.42
CA VAL A 465 -20.31 12.37 10.03
C VAL A 465 -20.70 13.58 9.20
N GLU A 466 -20.18 13.62 7.98
CA GLU A 466 -20.52 14.60 6.95
C GLU A 466 -20.82 13.88 5.63
N ILE A 467 -22.10 13.59 5.37
CA ILE A 467 -22.51 12.83 4.20
C ILE A 467 -23.22 13.75 3.21
N TRP A 468 -22.65 13.89 2.01
CA TRP A 468 -23.08 14.84 0.99
C TRP A 468 -23.28 14.15 -0.35
N ASN A 469 -24.44 14.33 -0.97
CA ASN A 469 -24.72 13.86 -2.33
C ASN A 469 -24.39 12.37 -2.58
N SER A 470 -24.50 11.54 -1.53
CA SER A 470 -24.12 10.13 -1.57
C SER A 470 -25.35 9.24 -1.71
N THR A 471 -25.19 8.12 -2.42
CA THR A 471 -26.29 7.19 -2.75
C THR A 471 -26.11 5.86 -2.06
N PHE A 472 -27.15 5.37 -1.40
CA PHE A 472 -27.24 4.06 -0.76
C PHE A 472 -28.39 3.27 -1.38
N ARG A 473 -28.11 2.13 -2.00
CA ARG A 473 -29.15 1.33 -2.67
C ARG A 473 -28.86 -0.15 -2.78
N ALA A 474 -29.94 -0.93 -2.86
CA ALA A 474 -29.92 -2.36 -3.17
C ALA A 474 -29.09 -3.22 -2.19
N HIS A 475 -29.08 -2.85 -0.91
CA HIS A 475 -28.47 -3.64 0.16
C HIS A 475 -29.42 -4.70 0.71
N VAL A 476 -28.89 -5.75 1.33
CA VAL A 476 -29.71 -6.75 2.04
C VAL A 476 -30.20 -6.21 3.38
N ALA A 477 -29.34 -5.46 4.10
CA ALA A 477 -29.70 -4.76 5.32
C ALA A 477 -29.97 -3.27 5.06
N ALA A 478 -29.76 -2.41 6.06
CA ALA A 478 -29.97 -0.98 5.90
C ALA A 478 -28.94 -0.33 4.97
N GLY A 479 -29.34 0.71 4.25
CA GLY A 479 -28.42 1.54 3.49
C GLY A 479 -27.37 2.18 4.39
N LEU A 480 -27.80 2.82 5.47
CA LEU A 480 -26.90 3.45 6.45
C LEU A 480 -27.40 3.20 7.87
N ARG A 481 -26.50 2.78 8.76
CA ARG A 481 -26.73 2.62 10.19
C ARG A 481 -25.86 3.58 10.98
N LEU A 482 -26.48 4.42 11.79
CA LEU A 482 -25.78 5.31 12.71
C LEU A 482 -26.14 4.93 14.15
N GLY A 483 -25.13 4.61 14.94
CA GLY A 483 -25.29 4.24 16.35
C GLY A 483 -24.90 5.36 17.34
N PRO A 484 -24.82 5.02 18.64
CA PRO A 484 -24.53 5.98 19.71
C PRO A 484 -23.22 6.76 19.50
N GLY A 485 -23.20 8.01 19.98
CA GLY A 485 -22.06 8.91 19.86
C GLY A 485 -21.87 9.54 18.48
N THR A 486 -22.57 9.04 17.45
CA THR A 486 -22.55 9.64 16.11
C THR A 486 -23.29 10.98 16.10
N ARG A 487 -22.73 11.96 15.40
CA ARG A 487 -23.33 13.29 15.19
C ARG A 487 -22.95 13.89 13.84
N GLY A 488 -23.71 14.87 13.36
CA GLY A 488 -23.31 15.65 12.17
C GLY A 488 -24.44 15.88 11.18
N VAL A 489 -24.16 15.74 9.89
CA VAL A 489 -25.11 16.08 8.82
C VAL A 489 -25.15 15.03 7.72
N ILE A 490 -26.38 14.76 7.25
CA ILE A 490 -26.68 14.07 6.00
C ILE A 490 -27.42 15.07 5.10
N GLU A 491 -26.81 15.42 3.97
CA GLU A 491 -27.34 16.39 3.04
C GLU A 491 -27.32 15.88 1.59
N MET A 492 -28.42 16.08 0.87
CA MET A 492 -28.57 15.67 -0.53
C MET A 492 -28.32 14.17 -0.76
N GLY A 493 -28.53 13.33 0.26
CA GLY A 493 -28.39 11.88 0.15
C GLY A 493 -29.53 11.24 -0.65
N SER A 494 -29.29 10.07 -1.24
CA SER A 494 -30.32 9.27 -1.90
C SER A 494 -30.35 7.86 -1.33
N PHE A 495 -31.48 7.47 -0.75
CA PHE A 495 -31.71 6.17 -0.13
C PHE A 495 -32.82 5.44 -0.88
N ILE A 496 -32.47 4.33 -1.53
CA ILE A 496 -33.37 3.68 -2.49
C ILE A 496 -33.56 2.20 -2.16
N GLY A 497 -34.80 1.84 -1.83
CA GLY A 497 -35.21 0.46 -1.56
C GLY A 497 -34.83 -0.05 -0.17
N GLY A 498 -35.53 -1.09 0.29
CA GLY A 498 -35.18 -1.78 1.55
C GLY A 498 -35.27 -0.87 2.78
N ARG A 499 -34.43 -1.11 3.79
CA ARG A 499 -34.29 -0.18 4.93
C ARG A 499 -33.31 0.92 4.54
N GLY A 500 -33.74 2.17 4.61
CA GLY A 500 -32.93 3.31 4.16
C GLY A 500 -31.88 3.72 5.18
N LEU A 501 -32.30 4.50 6.16
CA LEU A 501 -31.47 5.02 7.25
C LEU A 501 -31.98 4.50 8.60
N GLU A 502 -31.12 3.82 9.35
CA GLU A 502 -31.38 3.37 10.72
C GLU A 502 -30.55 4.20 11.71
N LEU A 503 -31.21 4.79 12.70
CA LEU A 503 -30.61 5.58 13.78
C LEU A 503 -30.92 4.89 15.11
N THR A 504 -29.90 4.65 15.93
CA THR A 504 -30.05 4.08 17.27
C THR A 504 -29.19 4.87 18.26
N GLY A 505 -29.80 5.54 19.24
CA GLY A 505 -29.06 6.30 20.24
C GLY A 505 -28.35 7.56 19.71
N VAL A 506 -28.83 8.14 18.60
CA VAL A 506 -28.20 9.31 17.95
C VAL A 506 -28.76 10.61 18.53
N GLU A 507 -27.91 11.37 19.22
CA GLU A 507 -28.34 12.56 19.97
C GLU A 507 -28.52 13.82 19.11
N SER A 508 -27.71 13.99 18.05
CA SER A 508 -27.72 15.21 17.23
C SER A 508 -27.30 14.94 15.80
N LEU A 509 -28.28 14.92 14.89
CA LEU A 509 -28.06 14.69 13.46
C LEU A 509 -29.02 15.56 12.64
N GLU A 510 -28.49 16.30 11.67
CA GLU A 510 -29.30 16.99 10.67
C GLU A 510 -29.48 16.11 9.44
N ILE A 511 -30.73 15.91 9.00
CA ILE A 511 -31.05 15.19 7.76
C ILE A 511 -31.84 16.15 6.88
N ARG A 512 -31.23 16.57 5.76
CA ARG A 512 -31.82 17.60 4.91
C ARG A 512 -31.57 17.42 3.42
N GLY A 513 -32.46 17.97 2.61
CA GLY A 513 -32.33 17.99 1.15
C GLY A 513 -32.20 16.59 0.51
N SER A 514 -32.51 15.53 1.24
CA SER A 514 -32.26 14.14 0.85
C SER A 514 -33.52 13.48 0.31
N GLU A 515 -33.35 12.42 -0.48
CA GLU A 515 -34.43 11.66 -1.09
C GLU A 515 -34.46 10.22 -0.54
N PHE A 516 -35.65 9.78 -0.14
CA PHE A 516 -35.93 8.46 0.38
C PHE A 516 -37.04 7.83 -0.47
N VAL A 517 -36.69 6.78 -1.22
CA VAL A 517 -37.58 6.19 -2.22
C VAL A 517 -37.73 4.69 -2.02
N ARG A 518 -38.97 4.19 -2.01
CA ARG A 518 -39.28 2.75 -1.89
C ARG A 518 -38.70 2.07 -0.63
N GLY A 519 -38.58 2.82 0.46
CA GLY A 519 -38.10 2.37 1.76
C GLY A 519 -39.15 1.64 2.60
N ALA A 520 -38.67 0.76 3.51
CA ALA A 520 -39.50 -0.07 4.40
C ALA A 520 -38.76 -0.47 5.70
N PRO A 521 -38.61 0.43 6.70
CA PRO A 521 -38.88 1.87 6.63
C PRO A 521 -37.77 2.64 5.90
N ALA A 522 -38.09 3.86 5.45
CA ALA A 522 -37.13 4.75 4.80
C ALA A 522 -36.19 5.40 5.83
N ILE A 523 -36.74 5.89 6.96
CA ILE A 523 -35.99 6.23 8.17
C ILE A 523 -36.57 5.44 9.34
N GLN A 524 -35.72 4.75 10.09
CA GLN A 524 -36.03 4.19 11.41
C GLN A 524 -35.21 4.94 12.46
N SER A 525 -35.89 5.54 13.44
CA SER A 525 -35.27 6.32 14.52
C SER A 525 -35.64 5.68 15.85
N VAL A 526 -34.69 5.01 16.49
CA VAL A 526 -34.83 4.37 17.80
C VAL A 526 -34.02 5.16 18.80
N ASP A 527 -34.66 5.69 19.85
CA ASP A 527 -33.97 6.45 20.90
C ASP A 527 -33.03 7.52 20.34
N SER A 528 -33.52 8.30 19.38
CA SER A 528 -32.69 9.23 18.63
C SER A 528 -33.43 10.55 18.40
N ALA A 529 -32.69 11.66 18.39
CA ALA A 529 -33.22 13.01 18.31
C ALA A 529 -32.79 13.77 17.04
N PRO A 530 -32.93 13.20 15.82
CA PRO A 530 -32.53 13.89 14.60
C PRO A 530 -33.43 15.11 14.30
N HIS A 531 -32.92 16.04 13.49
CA HIS A 531 -33.68 17.11 12.88
C HIS A 531 -33.91 16.77 11.40
N ILE A 532 -35.16 16.48 11.04
CA ILE A 532 -35.53 15.96 9.71
C ILE A 532 -36.28 17.05 8.93
N PHE A 533 -35.62 17.70 7.97
CA PHE A 533 -36.24 18.82 7.26
C PHE A 533 -35.86 18.96 5.79
N GLY A 534 -36.80 19.41 4.96
CA GLY A 534 -36.53 19.67 3.55
C GLY A 534 -36.21 18.43 2.72
N ASN A 535 -36.66 17.24 3.16
CA ASN A 535 -36.44 15.97 2.46
C ASN A 535 -37.64 15.58 1.60
N ARG A 536 -37.43 14.65 0.67
CA ARG A 536 -38.47 14.03 -0.15
C ARG A 536 -38.58 12.54 0.20
N PHE A 537 -39.78 12.12 0.56
CA PHE A 537 -40.15 10.74 0.84
C PHE A 537 -41.17 10.28 -0.19
N ALA A 538 -40.78 9.39 -1.10
CA ALA A 538 -41.63 8.92 -2.19
C ALA A 538 -41.81 7.40 -2.19
N ASP A 539 -43.06 6.95 -2.37
CA ASP A 539 -43.41 5.54 -2.61
C ASP A 539 -42.89 4.58 -1.52
N ASN A 540 -42.76 5.04 -0.27
CA ASN A 540 -42.28 4.23 0.85
C ASN A 540 -43.44 3.44 1.47
N ALA A 541 -43.15 2.23 1.95
CA ALA A 541 -44.10 1.47 2.78
C ALA A 541 -44.29 2.18 4.13
N VAL A 542 -43.18 2.57 4.76
CA VAL A 542 -43.17 3.47 5.93
C VAL A 542 -42.08 4.50 5.69
N ALA A 543 -42.42 5.79 5.66
CA ALA A 543 -41.44 6.83 5.38
C ALA A 543 -40.56 7.13 6.60
N ILE A 544 -41.18 7.40 7.76
CA ILE A 544 -40.48 7.61 9.02
C ILE A 544 -41.13 6.74 10.10
N ARG A 545 -40.32 5.91 10.77
CA ARG A 545 -40.69 5.18 11.98
C ARG A 545 -39.91 5.73 13.18
N VAL A 546 -40.60 5.99 14.29
CA VAL A 546 -39.99 6.47 15.53
C VAL A 546 -40.33 5.54 16.69
N GLU A 547 -39.31 5.14 17.46
CA GLU A 547 -39.41 4.22 18.59
C GLU A 547 -38.58 4.75 19.78
N GLY A 548 -39.02 4.43 21.00
CA GLY A 548 -38.29 4.77 22.24
C GLY A 548 -38.55 6.19 22.79
N PRO A 549 -38.08 6.49 24.01
CA PRO A 549 -38.25 7.79 24.69
C PRO A 549 -37.62 9.00 24.00
N GLN A 550 -36.52 8.84 23.25
CA GLN A 550 -35.91 9.97 22.53
C GLN A 550 -36.43 10.02 21.10
N VAL A 551 -37.04 11.15 20.73
CA VAL A 551 -37.74 11.35 19.46
C VAL A 551 -37.15 12.52 18.65
N PRO A 552 -37.37 12.57 17.32
CA PRO A 552 -36.94 13.66 16.47
C PRO A 552 -37.38 15.04 17.01
N THR A 553 -36.45 16.00 16.99
CA THR A 553 -36.69 17.35 17.53
C THR A 553 -37.58 18.20 16.62
N ALA A 554 -37.59 17.90 15.31
CA ALA A 554 -38.52 18.47 14.35
C ALA A 554 -38.59 17.61 13.09
N ILE A 555 -39.80 17.45 12.54
CA ILE A 555 -40.07 16.86 11.23
C ILE A 555 -40.81 17.93 10.43
N ARG A 556 -40.12 18.75 9.62
CA ARG A 556 -40.75 19.93 8.97
C ARG A 556 -40.25 20.23 7.57
N GLY A 557 -41.09 20.85 6.74
CA GLY A 557 -40.71 21.23 5.38
C GLY A 557 -40.41 20.05 4.46
N ASN A 558 -40.80 18.83 4.85
CA ASN A 558 -40.60 17.63 4.03
C ASN A 558 -41.76 17.44 3.05
N THR A 559 -41.50 16.70 1.98
CA THR A 559 -42.49 16.26 1.01
C THR A 559 -42.70 14.77 1.14
N PHE A 560 -43.87 14.35 1.61
CA PHE A 560 -44.36 12.98 1.56
C PHE A 560 -45.22 12.83 0.31
N ALA A 561 -44.85 11.90 -0.56
CA ALA A 561 -45.51 11.60 -1.83
C ALA A 561 -45.79 10.10 -1.95
N ASN A 562 -47.07 9.71 -2.00
CA ASN A 562 -47.50 8.33 -2.25
C ASN A 562 -46.92 7.29 -1.28
N ASN A 563 -46.72 7.66 -0.01
CA ASN A 563 -46.29 6.69 1.01
C ASN A 563 -47.52 5.92 1.52
N THR A 564 -47.36 4.65 1.87
CA THR A 564 -48.44 3.90 2.55
C THR A 564 -48.66 4.45 3.96
N THR A 565 -47.59 4.52 4.75
CA THR A 565 -47.54 5.23 6.04
C THR A 565 -46.46 6.31 5.96
N ALA A 566 -46.85 7.58 6.10
CA ALA A 566 -45.93 8.71 6.11
C ALA A 566 -45.16 8.80 7.45
N ILE A 567 -45.86 8.68 8.58
CA ILE A 567 -45.22 8.63 9.90
C ILE A 567 -45.86 7.54 10.75
N GLU A 568 -45.03 6.65 11.26
CA GLU A 568 -45.39 5.63 12.25
C GLU A 568 -44.71 5.99 13.59
N ASN A 569 -45.46 6.57 14.50
CA ASN A 569 -44.99 6.90 15.84
C ASN A 569 -45.34 5.78 16.83
N LEU A 570 -44.33 5.03 17.27
CA LEU A 570 -44.43 3.98 18.28
C LEU A 570 -43.88 4.44 19.64
N SER A 571 -43.49 5.71 19.77
CA SER A 571 -43.03 6.31 21.04
C SER A 571 -44.19 6.73 21.95
N ALA A 572 -43.88 7.06 23.20
CA ALA A 572 -44.84 7.64 24.13
C ALA A 572 -45.02 9.16 23.96
N GLU A 573 -44.16 9.82 23.19
CA GLU A 573 -44.15 11.26 22.98
C GLU A 573 -44.98 11.64 21.74
N GLU A 574 -45.54 12.85 21.72
CA GLU A 574 -46.18 13.41 20.53
C GLU A 574 -45.11 13.99 19.59
N LEU A 575 -45.08 13.53 18.33
CA LEU A 575 -44.12 14.05 17.34
C LEU A 575 -44.61 15.37 16.75
N ASN A 576 -43.74 16.38 16.70
CA ASN A 576 -44.03 17.62 15.98
C ASN A 576 -43.68 17.49 14.49
N ALA A 577 -44.71 17.31 13.66
CA ALA A 577 -44.60 17.14 12.22
C ALA A 577 -45.29 18.28 11.43
N GLN A 578 -45.12 19.53 11.85
CA GLN A 578 -45.73 20.68 11.18
C GLN A 578 -45.02 21.07 9.88
N ASP A 579 -45.69 21.85 9.04
CA ASP A 579 -45.16 22.42 7.79
C ASP A 579 -44.65 21.40 6.76
N ASN A 580 -45.21 20.19 6.74
CA ASN A 580 -44.92 19.18 5.71
C ASN A 580 -46.00 19.18 4.62
N TYR A 581 -45.61 18.72 3.43
CA TYR A 581 -46.53 18.37 2.35
C TYR A 581 -46.82 16.87 2.41
N TRP A 582 -48.09 16.46 2.42
CA TRP A 582 -48.49 15.09 2.78
C TRP A 582 -49.05 14.22 1.64
N SER A 583 -49.19 14.74 0.43
CA SER A 583 -49.85 14.04 -0.70
C SER A 583 -51.17 13.35 -0.30
N GLY A 584 -52.26 14.11 -0.19
CA GLY A 584 -53.59 13.58 0.10
C GLY A 584 -54.66 14.48 -0.47
N ALA A 585 -55.77 13.89 -0.93
CA ALA A 585 -56.89 14.64 -1.49
C ALA A 585 -57.62 15.49 -0.44
N ASP A 586 -57.60 15.05 0.82
CA ASP A 586 -58.21 15.72 1.95
C ASP A 586 -57.51 15.35 3.27
N SER A 587 -57.92 15.98 4.37
CA SER A 587 -57.36 15.75 5.71
C SER A 587 -57.56 14.31 6.20
N ALA A 588 -58.61 13.60 5.77
CA ALA A 588 -58.85 12.22 6.20
C ALA A 588 -57.86 11.26 5.51
N ALA A 589 -57.58 11.49 4.22
CA ALA A 589 -56.56 10.76 3.46
C ALA A 589 -55.14 11.03 3.99
N ILE A 590 -54.87 12.23 4.49
CA ILE A 590 -53.61 12.55 5.17
C ILE A 590 -53.54 11.86 6.54
N ALA A 591 -54.61 11.93 7.34
CA ALA A 591 -54.67 11.27 8.65
C ALA A 591 -54.46 9.75 8.55
N ALA A 592 -54.95 9.12 7.47
CA ALA A 592 -54.78 7.69 7.22
C ALA A 592 -53.33 7.26 6.98
N GLN A 593 -52.42 8.20 6.65
CA GLN A 593 -50.99 7.94 6.48
C GLN A 593 -50.20 8.13 7.78
N ILE A 594 -50.87 8.42 8.90
CA ILE A 594 -50.24 8.77 10.17
C ILE A 594 -50.70 7.81 11.25
N GLU A 595 -49.75 7.15 11.90
CA GLU A 595 -49.99 6.21 12.98
C GLU A 595 -49.35 6.73 14.27
N GLY A 596 -50.09 6.67 15.39
CA GLY A 596 -49.62 7.18 16.69
C GLY A 596 -49.83 8.68 16.91
N ALA A 597 -49.29 9.20 18.02
CA ALA A 597 -49.47 10.61 18.41
C ALA A 597 -48.55 11.53 17.59
N VAL A 598 -49.11 12.24 16.61
CA VAL A 598 -48.35 13.17 15.76
C VAL A 598 -49.13 14.47 15.63
N ALA A 599 -48.50 15.59 15.96
CA ALA A 599 -49.02 16.92 15.70
C ALA A 599 -48.71 17.33 14.25
N TRP A 600 -49.72 17.29 13.39
CA TRP A 600 -49.62 17.69 11.98
C TRP A 600 -50.77 18.63 11.60
N VAL A 601 -50.56 19.39 10.53
CA VAL A 601 -51.60 20.22 9.91
C VAL A 601 -51.75 19.82 8.43
N PRO A 602 -52.98 19.56 7.95
CA PRO A 602 -53.22 19.45 6.52
C PRO A 602 -52.92 20.81 5.90
N PHE A 603 -52.16 20.82 4.80
CA PHE A 603 -51.88 22.06 4.09
C PHE A 603 -53.20 22.74 3.71
N ARG A 604 -53.41 24.01 4.13
CA ARG A 604 -54.65 24.75 3.87
C ARG A 604 -54.87 24.90 2.35
N THR A 605 -56.07 24.56 1.92
CA THR A 605 -56.58 24.70 0.56
C THR A 605 -56.56 26.16 0.08
N GLU A 606 -55.63 26.48 -0.81
CA GLU A 606 -55.93 27.28 -2.00
C GLU A 606 -55.48 26.45 -3.22
N GLU A 607 -56.45 26.10 -4.06
CA GLU A 607 -56.22 25.55 -5.39
C GLU A 607 -55.38 26.54 -6.22
N GLY A 608 -54.21 26.10 -6.70
CA GLY A 608 -53.40 26.92 -7.58
C GLY A 608 -52.00 26.35 -7.87
N ALA A 609 -51.95 25.32 -8.71
CA ALA A 609 -50.76 24.73 -9.33
C ALA A 609 -49.79 23.96 -8.41
N SER A 610 -49.27 22.87 -8.96
CA SER A 610 -48.04 22.22 -8.51
C SER A 610 -47.05 23.25 -7.95
N LYS A 611 -46.59 23.08 -6.70
CA LYS A 611 -45.30 23.65 -6.33
C LYS A 611 -44.23 22.85 -7.07
N ALA A 612 -44.04 23.21 -8.33
CA ALA A 612 -42.74 23.12 -8.97
C ALA A 612 -41.71 23.69 -7.98
N VAL A 613 -40.51 23.09 -7.94
CA VAL A 613 -39.32 23.57 -7.22
C VAL A 613 -39.47 25.05 -6.94
N ALA A 614 -39.67 25.44 -5.66
CA ALA A 614 -39.96 26.82 -5.31
C ALA A 614 -38.90 27.69 -6.00
N LEU A 615 -39.34 28.48 -6.97
CA LEU A 615 -38.45 29.36 -7.69
C LEU A 615 -37.72 30.21 -6.66
N PRO A 616 -36.40 30.37 -6.78
CA PRO A 616 -35.66 31.19 -5.82
C PRO A 616 -36.34 32.55 -5.64
N ALA A 617 -36.40 33.07 -4.41
CA ALA A 617 -37.03 34.36 -4.16
C ALA A 617 -36.15 35.53 -4.62
N ASP A 618 -34.83 35.33 -4.61
CA ASP A 618 -33.82 36.33 -4.89
C ASP A 618 -32.77 35.80 -5.87
N PHE A 619 -32.04 36.71 -6.51
CA PHE A 619 -30.81 36.35 -7.22
C PHE A 619 -29.73 35.96 -6.20
N ALA A 620 -29.07 34.81 -6.41
CA ALA A 620 -27.93 34.42 -5.59
C ALA A 620 -26.85 33.71 -6.43
N LEU A 621 -25.59 33.98 -6.12
CA LEU A 621 -24.44 33.24 -6.62
C LEU A 621 -23.81 32.49 -5.47
N HIS A 622 -23.79 31.16 -5.55
CA HIS A 622 -23.25 30.31 -4.49
C HIS A 622 -21.73 30.12 -4.67
N PRO A 623 -21.00 29.79 -3.58
CA PRO A 623 -19.58 29.48 -3.67
C PRO A 623 -19.32 28.37 -4.70
N ALA A 624 -18.30 28.57 -5.53
CA ALA A 624 -17.83 27.54 -6.45
C ALA A 624 -17.25 26.35 -5.65
N TYR A 625 -17.60 25.12 -6.02
CA TYR A 625 -17.14 23.91 -5.32
C TYR A 625 -16.79 22.78 -6.30
N PRO A 626 -15.65 22.08 -6.10
CA PRO A 626 -14.62 22.38 -5.10
C PRO A 626 -13.86 23.68 -5.43
N ASN A 627 -13.28 24.34 -4.42
CA ASN A 627 -12.40 25.50 -4.60
C ASN A 627 -11.41 25.59 -3.42
N PRO A 628 -10.11 25.29 -3.62
CA PRO A 628 -9.43 25.04 -4.90
C PRO A 628 -9.94 23.80 -5.67
N PHE A 629 -9.78 23.78 -6.99
CA PHE A 629 -10.15 22.63 -7.85
C PHE A 629 -8.97 22.23 -8.75
N ASN A 630 -8.92 20.94 -9.14
CA ASN A 630 -7.83 20.36 -9.94
C ASN A 630 -8.27 19.77 -11.29
N ALA A 631 -9.56 19.46 -11.46
CA ALA A 631 -10.13 18.96 -12.70
C ALA A 631 -11.34 19.80 -13.14
N GLU A 632 -12.39 19.81 -12.33
CA GLU A 632 -13.62 20.56 -12.60
C GLU A 632 -14.13 21.30 -11.36
N VAL A 633 -14.86 22.40 -11.59
CA VAL A 633 -15.53 23.18 -10.55
C VAL A 633 -16.97 23.45 -10.93
N ALA A 634 -17.89 23.22 -9.99
CA ALA A 634 -19.29 23.52 -10.17
C ALA A 634 -19.64 24.90 -9.62
N LEU A 635 -20.43 25.65 -10.38
CA LEU A 635 -21.01 26.94 -10.01
C LEU A 635 -22.51 26.82 -10.01
N SER A 636 -23.09 27.15 -8.86
CA SER A 636 -24.54 27.15 -8.68
C SER A 636 -25.04 28.57 -8.48
N PHE A 637 -26.16 28.92 -9.12
CA PHE A 637 -26.82 30.21 -8.93
C PHE A 637 -28.32 30.10 -9.07
N ASP A 638 -29.00 31.09 -8.51
CA ASP A 638 -30.45 31.15 -8.35
C ASP A 638 -31.00 32.34 -9.14
N LEU A 639 -32.05 32.10 -9.95
CA LEU A 639 -32.77 33.11 -10.72
C LEU A 639 -34.25 33.15 -10.28
N PRO A 640 -34.75 34.29 -9.75
CA PRO A 640 -36.14 34.40 -9.30
C PRO A 640 -37.15 34.63 -10.44
N LYS A 641 -36.67 35.05 -11.61
CA LYS A 641 -37.46 35.33 -12.81
C LYS A 641 -36.63 35.02 -14.06
N GLU A 642 -37.29 34.84 -15.21
CA GLU A 642 -36.59 34.67 -16.49
C GLU A 642 -35.78 35.93 -16.83
N VAL A 643 -34.49 35.77 -17.09
CA VAL A 643 -33.57 36.86 -17.45
C VAL A 643 -32.45 36.36 -18.35
N SER A 644 -31.83 37.28 -19.11
CA SER A 644 -30.59 36.99 -19.80
C SER A 644 -29.44 36.92 -18.80
N VAL A 645 -28.72 35.79 -18.81
CA VAL A 645 -27.60 35.49 -17.93
C VAL A 645 -26.31 35.38 -18.73
N ALA A 646 -25.25 36.01 -18.23
CA ALA A 646 -23.89 35.80 -18.68
C ALA A 646 -23.02 35.32 -17.51
N LEU A 647 -22.49 34.10 -17.60
CA LEU A 647 -21.51 33.55 -16.65
C LEU A 647 -20.16 33.39 -17.35
N VAL A 648 -19.20 34.22 -16.97
CA VAL A 648 -17.90 34.34 -17.65
C VAL A 648 -16.76 34.16 -16.64
N PHE A 649 -15.77 33.36 -17.03
CA PHE A 649 -14.49 33.21 -16.33
C PHE A 649 -13.47 34.21 -16.85
N TYR A 650 -12.63 34.69 -15.94
CA TYR A 650 -11.55 35.63 -16.19
C TYR A 650 -10.26 35.15 -15.54
N ASP A 651 -9.13 35.41 -16.18
CA ASP A 651 -7.82 35.21 -15.58
C ASP A 651 -7.47 36.32 -14.57
N ALA A 652 -6.31 36.20 -13.91
CA ALA A 652 -5.84 37.18 -12.94
C ALA A 652 -5.63 38.60 -13.52
N LEU A 653 -5.54 38.75 -14.85
CA LEU A 653 -5.42 40.03 -15.55
C LEU A 653 -6.78 40.58 -16.01
N GLY A 654 -7.88 39.90 -15.70
CA GLY A 654 -9.23 40.30 -16.09
C GLY A 654 -9.57 39.99 -17.55
N ARG A 655 -8.80 39.12 -18.23
CA ARG A 655 -9.09 38.69 -19.60
C ARG A 655 -10.09 37.53 -19.58
N PRO A 656 -11.15 37.54 -20.42
CA PRO A 656 -12.15 36.49 -20.43
C PRO A 656 -11.57 35.18 -20.96
N VAL A 657 -11.74 34.11 -20.20
CA VAL A 657 -11.21 32.77 -20.46
C VAL A 657 -12.26 31.87 -21.12
N ARG A 658 -13.49 31.85 -20.60
CA ARG A 658 -14.59 31.02 -21.11
C ARG A 658 -15.96 31.56 -20.68
N HIS A 659 -16.96 31.44 -21.56
CA HIS A 659 -18.37 31.67 -21.23
C HIS A 659 -19.00 30.30 -21.01
N LEU A 660 -19.64 30.07 -19.86
CA LEU A 660 -20.39 28.83 -19.61
C LEU A 660 -21.84 28.95 -20.05
N VAL A 661 -22.41 30.15 -19.95
CA VAL A 661 -23.74 30.49 -20.46
C VAL A 661 -23.78 31.96 -20.85
N ASP A 662 -24.47 32.25 -21.96
CA ASP A 662 -24.69 33.58 -22.49
C ASP A 662 -26.03 33.60 -23.26
N GLY A 663 -27.12 33.89 -22.55
CA GLY A 663 -28.47 33.81 -23.12
C GLY A 663 -29.61 33.85 -22.08
N PRO A 664 -30.88 33.82 -22.52
CA PRO A 664 -32.03 33.80 -21.63
C PRO A 664 -32.14 32.46 -20.88
N LEU A 665 -32.33 32.53 -19.56
CA LEU A 665 -32.65 31.40 -18.70
C LEU A 665 -33.94 31.68 -17.93
N ALA A 666 -34.80 30.67 -17.81
CA ALA A 666 -36.03 30.74 -17.02
C ALA A 666 -35.73 30.93 -15.52
N ALA A 667 -36.75 31.22 -14.72
CA ALA A 667 -36.60 31.20 -13.27
C ALA A 667 -36.22 29.79 -12.79
N GLY A 668 -35.29 29.68 -11.84
CA GLY A 668 -34.84 28.39 -11.31
C GLY A 668 -33.43 28.41 -10.72
N ARG A 669 -33.00 27.25 -10.21
CA ARG A 669 -31.63 27.01 -9.75
C ARG A 669 -30.84 26.31 -10.85
N TYR A 670 -29.67 26.85 -11.16
CA TYR A 670 -28.81 26.37 -12.24
C TYR A 670 -27.47 25.90 -11.68
N ARG A 671 -26.92 24.84 -12.27
CA ARG A 671 -25.56 24.34 -11.99
C ARG A 671 -24.80 24.21 -13.30
N PHE A 672 -23.67 24.90 -13.40
CA PHE A 672 -22.74 24.81 -14.53
C PHE A 672 -21.39 24.32 -14.05
N VAL A 673 -20.71 23.52 -14.88
CA VAL A 673 -19.39 22.96 -14.58
C VAL A 673 -18.35 23.56 -15.51
N TRP A 674 -17.20 23.96 -14.95
CA TRP A 674 -16.01 24.31 -15.72
C TRP A 674 -14.92 23.27 -15.51
N ASP A 675 -14.38 22.74 -16.60
CA ASP A 675 -13.32 21.72 -16.70
C ASP A 675 -11.90 22.32 -16.75
N GLY A 676 -11.74 23.61 -16.45
CA GLY A 676 -10.47 24.31 -16.56
C GLY A 676 -9.93 24.42 -17.99
N ARG A 677 -10.78 24.44 -19.02
CA ARG A 677 -10.40 24.72 -20.43
C ARG A 677 -10.90 26.09 -20.92
N ASP A 678 -10.15 26.72 -21.81
CA ASP A 678 -10.52 27.97 -22.49
C ASP A 678 -11.57 27.75 -23.60
N ARG A 679 -11.93 28.81 -24.33
CA ARG A 679 -12.90 28.74 -25.46
C ARG A 679 -12.42 27.89 -26.65
N GLU A 680 -11.12 27.64 -26.76
CA GLU A 680 -10.52 26.83 -27.83
C GLU A 680 -10.33 25.37 -27.38
N GLY A 681 -10.82 25.01 -26.19
CA GLY A 681 -10.74 23.66 -25.62
C GLY A 681 -9.37 23.33 -25.02
N ARG A 682 -8.46 24.30 -24.93
CA ARG A 682 -7.12 24.12 -24.34
C ARG A 682 -7.17 24.28 -22.84
N GLU A 683 -6.36 23.51 -22.13
CA GLU A 683 -6.22 23.63 -20.68
C GLU A 683 -5.58 24.97 -20.30
N VAL A 684 -6.12 25.61 -19.26
CA VAL A 684 -5.54 26.84 -18.70
C VAL A 684 -4.55 26.54 -17.57
N ALA A 685 -3.60 27.43 -17.31
CA ALA A 685 -2.55 27.19 -16.30
C ALA A 685 -3.10 27.18 -14.86
N SER A 686 -2.41 26.51 -13.92
CA SER A 686 -2.67 26.65 -12.48
C SER A 686 -2.60 28.13 -12.06
N GLY A 687 -3.50 28.56 -11.18
CA GLY A 687 -3.55 29.96 -10.76
C GLY A 687 -4.90 30.43 -10.26
N ILE A 688 -4.98 31.73 -9.98
CA ILE A 688 -6.22 32.38 -9.53
C ILE A 688 -7.03 32.84 -10.75
N TYR A 689 -8.31 32.49 -10.72
CA TYR A 689 -9.30 32.91 -11.69
C TYR A 689 -10.48 33.56 -10.98
N PHE A 690 -11.23 34.36 -11.72
CA PHE A 690 -12.44 34.99 -11.27
C PHE A 690 -13.60 34.56 -12.16
N TYR A 691 -14.78 34.47 -11.59
CA TYR A 691 -16.01 34.25 -12.35
C TYR A 691 -16.99 35.37 -12.05
N ARG A 692 -17.71 35.82 -13.07
CA ARG A 692 -18.71 36.86 -12.96
C ARG A 692 -20.03 36.35 -13.52
N LEU A 693 -21.07 36.44 -12.69
CA LEU A 693 -22.46 36.26 -13.09
C LEU A 693 -23.10 37.65 -13.28
N VAL A 694 -23.70 37.87 -14.44
CA VAL A 694 -24.56 39.03 -14.72
C VAL A 694 -25.95 38.50 -15.05
N ALA A 695 -26.96 38.93 -14.31
CA ALA A 695 -28.35 38.56 -14.49
C ALA A 695 -29.24 39.79 -14.18
N ASP A 696 -29.75 40.46 -15.22
CA ASP A 696 -30.46 41.75 -15.10
C ASP A 696 -29.63 42.81 -14.34
N SER A 697 -30.10 43.33 -13.21
CA SER A 697 -29.35 44.27 -12.35
C SER A 697 -28.44 43.58 -11.32
N PHE A 698 -28.52 42.25 -11.19
CA PHE A 698 -27.66 41.48 -10.28
C PHE A 698 -26.32 41.19 -10.94
N VAL A 699 -25.24 41.62 -10.26
CA VAL A 699 -23.86 41.31 -10.65
C VAL A 699 -23.16 40.72 -9.44
N ALA A 700 -22.66 39.50 -9.57
CA ALA A 700 -21.90 38.83 -8.53
C ALA A 700 -20.60 38.27 -9.10
N VAL A 701 -19.54 38.34 -8.29
CA VAL A 701 -18.20 37.88 -8.64
C VAL A 701 -17.70 36.93 -7.56
N GLY A 702 -17.05 35.85 -7.96
CA GLY A 702 -16.32 34.99 -7.05
C GLY A 702 -14.91 34.69 -7.55
N ARG A 703 -14.10 34.13 -6.66
CA ARG A 703 -12.69 33.79 -6.90
C ARG A 703 -12.50 32.29 -6.77
N LEU A 704 -11.73 31.70 -7.66
CA LEU A 704 -11.37 30.28 -7.61
C LEU A 704 -9.89 30.05 -7.90
N ALA A 705 -9.33 29.02 -7.26
CA ALA A 705 -7.95 28.61 -7.43
C ALA A 705 -7.93 27.26 -8.19
N LEU A 706 -7.31 27.27 -9.36
CA LEU A 706 -7.02 26.06 -10.12
C LEU A 706 -5.63 25.55 -9.73
N VAL A 707 -5.55 24.30 -9.29
CA VAL A 707 -4.31 23.62 -8.93
C VAL A 707 -4.18 22.37 -9.80
N ARG A 708 -3.38 22.47 -10.86
CA ARG A 708 -2.92 21.32 -11.66
C ARG A 708 -1.51 20.93 -11.28
#